data_AF-L1NIZ5-F1
#
_entry.id   AF-L1NIZ5-F1
#
_cell.length_a   1.000
_cell.length_b   1.000
_cell.length_c   1.000
_cell.angle_alpha   90.00
_cell.angle_beta   90.00
_cell.angle_gamma   90.00
#
_symmetry.space_group_name_H-M   'P 1'
#
loop_
_entity.id
_entity.type
_entity.pdbx_description
1 polymer ?
#
loop_
_entity_poly.entity_id
_entity_poly.type
_entity_poly.pdbx_seq_one_letter_code
_entity_poly.pdbx_strand_id
1 'polypeptide(L)'
;MRPSEKILRNPPAAPVCETACGIKNGKGRLKKPHAFQTAFTHPALFRYFPLPHHLPYPADNMKKITADNLPALLAAALSEKDMSYILNAIVQFLRDGGVKRASQRFDILLDALRQNPELAETFGTQFHRWLASIHIYPALVGLGIFSRSGFAREMGIRIYERFMPSFKDLNNLRDVFLYLFHSQNDEKWLQTVSLHQWLSLYDILGRHSEAAAFQTASRHLEQARLHALEMLSIWVAAEDLEPEFTRLEPKLMEVDSAFVALHQEISRLVAHYRSGQTEHYDTAHIAVMMEQCRAQVERLRRKGTGAGAGSSVKVAHLLERLSQTLDRLTVLLDIQTAPDEKECRRHCVRLLESLTTAAVEQHSTTLLRRRSINMLAKSISENTSGHGEHYITRNKREYFAMLASAAGGGVIIALMAGNKIRITGLGLGDFTTAFLAGLNYGIGFMFIHIVGCTVATKQPAMTAARIAEHVEHKAGARAVEGKLAKLLIDVARSQAVAVFGNVVAAVIVASLAAAAVSARTGAPMLDAHGAAYQFKSLQPFTQPTLWYAAIAGVWLFCSGIISGFYDNRADYLNLRRRLTVQPLLKRLLPLRLREWLADYLHRHYGSLAGNFIFGMLLGMTGWFGHLLGLPLDIRHVAFSSANLGYAAVSDHSGFLYFLLNLAFVLMIGAVNLVVSFSLALTVALRSRGTRIESLSKLIDTLWLQIKANPLNLLFPVQPPAAAGGNGNGGGANGKAKE
;
A
#
# COMPACT_ATOMS: atom_id res chain seq x y z
N MET A 1 37.94 55.65 35.53
CA MET A 1 37.05 55.92 36.68
C MET A 1 36.48 54.60 37.20
N ARG A 2 36.26 54.48 38.51
CA ARG A 2 35.58 53.35 39.21
C ARG A 2 34.06 53.63 39.31
N PRO A 3 33.17 52.72 39.80
CA PRO A 3 33.29 51.26 40.03
C PRO A 3 32.03 50.40 39.65
N SER A 4 32.04 49.11 40.07
CA SER A 4 30.95 48.32 40.73
C SER A 4 29.76 47.77 39.91
N GLU A 5 29.62 46.44 39.73
CA GLU A 5 28.90 45.43 40.58
C GLU A 5 27.39 45.27 40.22
N LYS A 6 26.66 44.15 40.40
CA LYS A 6 26.89 42.67 40.49
C LYS A 6 25.51 41.96 40.60
N ILE A 7 25.45 40.64 40.37
CA ILE A 7 24.44 39.67 40.91
C ILE A 7 23.05 39.48 40.23
N LEU A 8 22.70 38.17 40.15
CA LEU A 8 21.49 37.47 39.70
C LEU A 8 20.15 37.84 40.39
N ARG A 9 19.00 37.44 39.80
CA ARG A 9 18.03 36.49 40.42
C ARG A 9 16.90 35.96 39.50
N ASN A 10 16.21 34.94 40.01
CA ASN A 10 15.19 34.06 39.42
C ASN A 10 13.78 34.68 39.19
N PRO A 11 12.85 34.00 38.49
CA PRO A 11 11.52 34.51 38.13
C PRO A 11 10.40 34.24 39.16
N PRO A 12 9.26 34.98 39.10
CA PRO A 12 7.95 34.57 39.64
C PRO A 12 7.17 33.76 38.58
N ALA A 13 6.58 32.61 38.89
CA ALA A 13 5.43 32.31 39.76
C ALA A 13 4.05 32.43 39.03
N ALA A 14 3.20 31.42 39.24
CA ALA A 14 1.92 31.22 38.54
C ALA A 14 0.73 31.87 39.27
N PRO A 15 -0.48 31.86 38.66
CA PRO A 15 -1.73 31.94 39.41
C PRO A 15 -2.71 30.75 39.21
N VAL A 16 -3.63 30.68 40.17
CA VAL A 16 -4.60 29.63 40.52
C VAL A 16 -5.83 30.38 41.08
N CYS A 17 -7.11 30.01 40.91
CA CYS A 17 -7.73 28.70 40.70
C CYS A 17 -9.01 28.73 39.81
N GLU A 18 -9.70 27.59 39.74
CA GLU A 18 -11.16 27.37 39.73
C GLU A 18 -12.15 28.34 39.04
N THR A 19 -13.09 27.76 38.27
CA THR A 19 -14.47 27.57 38.77
C THR A 19 -15.23 26.49 37.99
N ALA A 20 -16.24 25.88 38.63
CA ALA A 20 -16.97 24.72 38.11
C ALA A 20 -18.44 25.01 37.84
N CYS A 21 -19.06 24.26 36.92
CA CYS A 21 -20.45 23.83 37.05
C CYS A 21 -20.69 22.54 36.25
N GLY A 22 -21.51 21.62 36.76
CA GLY A 22 -21.68 20.27 36.20
C GLY A 22 -23.08 20.00 35.65
N ILE A 23 -23.32 18.75 35.22
CA ILE A 23 -24.65 18.08 35.19
C ILE A 23 -24.43 16.56 35.14
N LYS A 24 -25.01 15.84 36.13
CA LYS A 24 -25.45 14.43 36.06
C LYS A 24 -26.95 14.46 35.70
N ASN A 25 -27.66 13.51 35.10
CA ASN A 25 -27.55 12.08 34.79
C ASN A 25 -28.08 11.89 33.33
N GLY A 26 -28.02 10.79 32.59
CA GLY A 26 -27.90 9.36 32.89
C GLY A 26 -29.00 8.59 32.12
N LYS A 27 -28.61 7.72 31.19
CA LYS A 27 -29.41 6.61 30.62
C LYS A 27 -28.48 5.71 29.80
N GLY A 28 -28.37 4.45 30.20
CA GLY A 28 -27.36 3.53 29.66
C GLY A 28 -27.72 2.94 28.29
N ARG A 29 -26.74 2.88 27.40
CA ARG A 29 -26.64 1.86 26.33
C ARG A 29 -25.16 1.59 26.05
N LEU A 30 -24.74 0.34 26.21
CA LEU A 30 -23.36 -0.11 25.99
C LEU A 30 -22.91 0.20 24.55
N LYS A 31 -21.92 1.09 24.39
CA LYS A 31 -21.22 1.28 23.11
C LYS A 31 -20.06 0.29 23.01
N LYS A 32 -19.95 -0.34 21.83
CA LYS A 32 -18.86 -1.26 21.46
C LYS A 32 -17.48 -0.58 21.59
N PRO A 33 -16.42 -1.30 21.98
CA PRO A 33 -15.09 -0.71 22.15
C PRO A 33 -14.40 -0.42 20.80
N HIS A 34 -14.68 0.73 20.19
CA HIS A 34 -13.83 1.30 19.14
C HIS A 34 -12.62 2.03 19.76
N ALA A 35 -11.69 1.25 20.32
CA ALA A 35 -10.52 1.76 21.04
C ALA A 35 -9.20 1.14 20.55
N PHE A 36 -9.03 0.99 19.23
CA PHE A 36 -7.78 0.50 18.61
C PHE A 36 -7.43 1.16 17.27
N GLN A 37 -8.07 2.28 16.91
CA GLN A 37 -8.01 2.86 15.56
C GLN A 37 -7.41 4.28 15.48
N THR A 38 -6.99 4.87 16.60
CA THR A 38 -6.62 6.30 16.72
C THR A 38 -5.15 6.57 17.05
N ALA A 39 -4.32 5.54 17.24
CA ALA A 39 -2.93 5.70 17.70
C ALA A 39 -1.92 6.19 16.64
N PHE A 40 -2.31 6.25 15.35
CA PHE A 40 -1.51 6.84 14.26
C PHE A 40 -2.10 8.15 13.72
N THR A 41 -3.07 8.75 14.41
CA THR A 41 -3.78 9.97 13.96
C THR A 41 -3.88 11.00 15.07
N HIS A 42 -2.86 11.13 15.93
CA HIS A 42 -2.89 12.10 17.02
C HIS A 42 -2.73 13.54 16.45
N PRO A 43 -3.74 14.44 16.56
CA PRO A 43 -3.68 15.75 15.91
C PRO A 43 -2.67 16.73 16.51
N ALA A 44 -1.99 16.35 17.60
CA ALA A 44 -1.07 17.22 18.33
C ALA A 44 0.16 17.64 17.50
N LEU A 45 0.67 16.79 16.61
CA LEU A 45 1.75 17.16 15.67
C LEU A 45 1.32 18.19 14.62
N PHE A 46 0.01 18.38 14.43
CA PHE A 46 -0.56 19.37 13.50
C PHE A 46 -1.06 20.65 14.20
N ARG A 47 -0.82 20.80 15.51
CA ARG A 47 -1.29 21.97 16.28
C ARG A 47 -0.32 23.16 16.30
N TYR A 48 0.89 22.99 15.78
CA TYR A 48 1.97 24.00 15.80
C TYR A 48 2.30 24.61 14.43
N PHE A 49 1.59 24.21 13.37
CA PHE A 49 1.76 24.79 12.03
C PHE A 49 0.43 25.43 11.60
N PRO A 50 0.45 26.69 11.11
CA PRO A 50 -0.76 27.30 10.58
C PRO A 50 -1.27 26.49 9.39
N LEU A 51 -2.60 26.29 9.34
CA LEU A 51 -3.26 25.87 8.11
C LEU A 51 -2.85 26.84 6.99
N PRO A 52 -2.43 26.35 5.80
CA PRO A 52 -2.09 27.24 4.71
C PRO A 52 -3.28 28.15 4.44
N HIS A 53 -3.08 29.46 4.58
CA HIS A 53 -4.07 30.43 4.13
C HIS A 53 -4.36 30.12 2.66
N HIS A 54 -5.65 30.08 2.33
CA HIS A 54 -6.08 30.04 0.94
C HIS A 54 -5.33 31.13 0.18
N LEU A 55 -4.84 30.80 -1.04
CA LEU A 55 -4.56 31.82 -2.05
C LEU A 55 -5.70 32.84 -2.01
N PRO A 56 -5.42 34.16 -2.05
CA PRO A 56 -6.45 35.17 -1.87
C PRO A 56 -7.49 35.04 -2.98
N TYR A 57 -8.55 34.29 -2.68
CA TYR A 57 -9.81 34.41 -3.38
C TYR A 57 -10.22 35.87 -3.21
N PRO A 58 -10.54 36.60 -4.29
CA PRO A 58 -11.39 37.76 -4.15
C PRO A 58 -12.70 37.23 -3.57
N ALA A 59 -12.87 37.42 -2.26
CA ALA A 59 -14.08 37.07 -1.53
C ALA A 59 -15.16 38.13 -1.80
N ASP A 60 -15.38 38.42 -3.08
CA ASP A 60 -16.54 39.16 -3.53
C ASP A 60 -17.79 38.35 -3.20
N ASN A 61 -18.78 39.05 -2.65
CA ASN A 61 -20.02 38.51 -2.11
C ASN A 61 -20.83 37.71 -3.15
N MET A 62 -20.44 36.45 -3.40
CA MET A 62 -21.23 35.54 -4.21
C MET A 62 -22.53 35.22 -3.46
N LYS A 63 -23.61 35.89 -3.86
CA LYS A 63 -24.97 35.57 -3.43
C LYS A 63 -25.18 34.06 -3.58
N LYS A 64 -25.72 33.42 -2.53
CA LYS A 64 -25.93 31.98 -2.49
C LYS A 64 -26.81 31.56 -3.67
N ILE A 65 -26.27 30.71 -4.54
CA ILE A 65 -26.94 30.27 -5.76
C ILE A 65 -28.14 29.37 -5.39
N THR A 66 -29.33 29.81 -5.81
CA THR A 66 -30.63 29.11 -5.70
C THR A 66 -31.24 28.96 -7.09
N ALA A 67 -32.27 28.11 -7.26
CA ALA A 67 -32.93 27.95 -8.55
C ALA A 67 -33.44 29.27 -9.11
N ASP A 68 -34.04 30.11 -8.26
CA ASP A 68 -34.72 31.34 -8.63
C ASP A 68 -33.76 32.49 -8.99
N ASN A 69 -32.51 32.44 -8.50
CA ASN A 69 -31.50 33.47 -8.80
C ASN A 69 -30.41 33.01 -9.78
N LEU A 70 -30.33 31.71 -10.08
CA LEU A 70 -29.34 31.12 -10.98
C LEU A 70 -29.33 31.79 -12.38
N PRO A 71 -30.47 32.07 -13.06
CA PRO A 71 -30.45 32.72 -14.37
C PRO A 71 -29.84 34.13 -14.33
N ALA A 72 -30.26 34.94 -13.36
CA ALA A 72 -29.77 36.32 -13.21
C ALA A 72 -28.29 36.38 -12.80
N LEU A 73 -27.83 35.45 -11.94
CA LEU A 73 -26.42 35.34 -11.56
C LEU A 73 -25.55 34.82 -12.70
N LEU A 74 -26.04 33.89 -13.53
CA LEU A 74 -25.33 33.44 -14.73
C LEU A 74 -25.20 34.57 -15.76
N ALA A 75 -26.28 35.31 -16.04
CA ALA A 75 -26.27 36.44 -16.96
C ALA A 75 -25.21 37.49 -16.56
N ALA A 76 -25.20 37.90 -15.29
CA ALA A 76 -24.21 38.86 -14.77
C ALA A 76 -22.77 38.30 -14.74
N ALA A 77 -22.60 37.00 -14.50
CA ALA A 77 -21.27 36.38 -14.53
C ALA A 77 -20.70 36.31 -15.96
N LEU A 78 -21.54 36.03 -16.96
CA LEU A 78 -21.18 35.99 -18.39
C LEU A 78 -20.73 37.35 -18.95
N SER A 79 -21.13 38.47 -18.33
CA SER A 79 -20.66 39.81 -18.76
C SER A 79 -19.31 40.23 -18.17
N GLU A 80 -18.85 39.60 -17.08
CA GLU A 80 -17.73 40.11 -16.27
C GLU A 80 -16.57 39.13 -16.02
N LYS A 81 -16.79 37.81 -16.18
CA LYS A 81 -15.86 36.77 -15.69
C LYS A 81 -15.43 35.80 -16.78
N ASP A 82 -14.17 35.37 -16.71
CA ASP A 82 -13.66 34.27 -17.54
C ASP A 82 -14.49 32.99 -17.28
N MET A 83 -14.80 32.27 -18.37
CA MET A 83 -15.57 31.03 -18.38
C MET A 83 -15.09 30.01 -17.33
N SER A 84 -13.78 29.96 -17.06
CA SER A 84 -13.17 29.07 -16.05
C SER A 84 -13.71 29.34 -14.63
N TYR A 85 -13.98 30.60 -14.28
CA TYR A 85 -14.61 30.96 -13.00
C TYR A 85 -16.12 30.68 -12.99
N ILE A 86 -16.80 30.87 -14.13
CA ILE A 86 -18.23 30.55 -14.29
C ILE A 86 -18.46 29.04 -14.10
N LEU A 87 -17.63 28.21 -14.76
CA LEU A 87 -17.64 26.76 -14.59
C LEU A 87 -17.35 26.34 -13.14
N ASN A 88 -16.44 27.02 -12.43
CA ASN A 88 -16.18 26.74 -11.02
C ASN A 88 -17.40 27.08 -10.14
N ALA A 89 -18.06 28.22 -10.37
CA ALA A 89 -19.29 28.57 -9.65
C ALA A 89 -20.42 27.54 -9.88
N ILE A 90 -20.57 27.03 -11.11
CA ILE A 90 -21.51 25.95 -11.44
C ILE A 90 -21.12 24.65 -10.71
N VAL A 91 -19.85 24.25 -10.76
CA VAL A 91 -19.37 23.03 -10.08
C VAL A 91 -19.54 23.15 -8.55
N GLN A 92 -19.33 24.34 -7.97
CA GLN A 92 -19.63 24.60 -6.55
C GLN A 92 -21.13 24.48 -6.26
N PHE A 93 -22.00 25.04 -7.09
CA PHE A 93 -23.45 24.88 -6.95
C PHE A 93 -23.88 23.40 -7.00
N LEU A 94 -23.34 22.59 -7.90
CA LEU A 94 -23.61 21.15 -7.96
C LEU A 94 -23.06 20.42 -6.71
N ARG A 95 -21.81 20.69 -6.34
CA ARG A 95 -21.10 20.13 -5.18
C ARG A 95 -21.86 20.36 -3.86
N ASP A 96 -22.40 21.56 -3.65
CA ASP A 96 -23.23 21.93 -2.48
C ASP A 96 -24.55 21.15 -2.40
N GLY A 97 -25.00 20.53 -3.49
CA GLY A 97 -26.10 19.56 -3.47
C GLY A 97 -25.70 18.23 -2.83
N GLY A 98 -24.42 17.84 -2.95
CA GLY A 98 -23.88 16.56 -2.53
C GLY A 98 -24.61 15.36 -3.14
N VAL A 99 -24.36 14.17 -2.60
CA VAL A 99 -24.97 12.90 -3.06
C VAL A 99 -26.52 12.93 -3.08
N LYS A 100 -27.15 13.79 -2.28
CA LYS A 100 -28.61 13.84 -2.17
C LYS A 100 -29.30 14.72 -3.22
N ARG A 101 -28.63 15.77 -3.71
CA ARG A 101 -29.27 16.82 -4.52
C ARG A 101 -28.44 17.31 -5.71
N ALA A 102 -27.23 16.79 -5.95
CA ALA A 102 -26.43 17.25 -7.08
C ALA A 102 -27.12 16.99 -8.43
N SER A 103 -27.71 15.81 -8.63
CA SER A 103 -28.56 15.51 -9.80
C SER A 103 -29.71 16.53 -9.95
N GLN A 104 -30.49 16.77 -8.89
CA GLN A 104 -31.59 17.75 -8.89
C GLN A 104 -31.11 19.18 -9.20
N ARG A 105 -29.92 19.56 -8.74
CA ARG A 105 -29.30 20.86 -9.07
C ARG A 105 -28.79 20.93 -10.51
N PHE A 106 -28.40 19.80 -11.08
CA PHE A 106 -28.09 19.69 -12.50
C PHE A 106 -29.36 19.88 -13.33
N ASP A 107 -30.48 19.28 -12.93
CA ASP A 107 -31.78 19.49 -13.58
C ASP A 107 -32.22 20.97 -13.51
N ILE A 108 -32.07 21.62 -12.35
CA ILE A 108 -32.32 23.06 -12.19
C ILE A 108 -31.47 23.91 -13.17
N LEU A 109 -30.20 23.55 -13.40
CA LEU A 109 -29.35 24.23 -14.37
C LEU A 109 -29.83 24.01 -15.82
N LEU A 110 -30.20 22.77 -16.17
CA LEU A 110 -30.73 22.44 -17.50
C LEU A 110 -32.04 23.19 -17.77
N ASP A 111 -32.94 23.23 -16.79
CA ASP A 111 -34.24 23.88 -16.94
C ASP A 111 -34.11 25.42 -16.96
N ALA A 112 -33.18 25.99 -16.18
CA ALA A 112 -32.85 27.41 -16.26
C ALA A 112 -32.37 27.82 -17.66
N LEU A 113 -31.53 27.01 -18.32
CA LEU A 113 -31.07 27.26 -19.69
C LEU A 113 -32.20 27.05 -20.72
N ARG A 114 -33.01 25.98 -20.58
CA ARG A 114 -34.17 25.72 -21.47
C ARG A 114 -35.23 26.82 -21.43
N GLN A 115 -35.47 27.40 -20.25
CA GLN A 115 -36.48 28.45 -20.06
C GLN A 115 -36.00 29.84 -20.50
N ASN A 116 -34.69 30.04 -20.71
CA ASN A 116 -34.10 31.34 -21.05
C ASN A 116 -33.20 31.21 -22.30
N PRO A 117 -33.77 31.22 -23.52
CA PRO A 117 -33.01 30.99 -24.77
C PRO A 117 -31.83 31.95 -24.97
N GLU A 118 -31.99 33.24 -24.67
CA GLU A 118 -30.92 34.26 -24.78
C GLU A 118 -29.74 33.96 -23.82
N LEU A 119 -30.04 33.46 -22.63
CA LEU A 119 -29.03 33.03 -21.66
C LEU A 119 -28.30 31.77 -22.15
N ALA A 120 -29.04 30.81 -22.72
CA ALA A 120 -28.45 29.60 -23.31
C ALA A 120 -27.57 29.93 -24.54
N GLU A 121 -27.97 30.88 -25.37
CA GLU A 121 -27.18 31.36 -26.51
C GLU A 121 -25.91 32.09 -26.05
N THR A 122 -26.04 33.00 -25.09
CA THR A 122 -24.89 33.73 -24.53
C THR A 122 -23.90 32.76 -23.88
N PHE A 123 -24.39 31.84 -23.04
CA PHE A 123 -23.56 30.83 -22.38
C PHE A 123 -22.91 29.90 -23.40
N GLY A 124 -23.70 29.32 -24.32
CA GLY A 124 -23.22 28.38 -25.33
C GLY A 124 -22.16 29.02 -26.24
N THR A 125 -22.40 30.24 -26.72
CA THR A 125 -21.47 30.97 -27.57
C THR A 125 -20.16 31.29 -26.86
N GLN A 126 -20.21 31.78 -25.62
CA GLN A 126 -18.99 32.03 -24.84
C GLN A 126 -18.25 30.73 -24.50
N PHE A 127 -18.96 29.66 -24.16
CA PHE A 127 -18.37 28.35 -23.85
C PHE A 127 -17.62 27.77 -25.06
N HIS A 128 -18.19 27.85 -26.26
CA HIS A 128 -17.49 27.42 -27.48
C HIS A 128 -16.33 28.35 -27.85
N ARG A 129 -16.45 29.68 -27.67
CA ARG A 129 -15.30 30.60 -27.87
C ARG A 129 -14.15 30.31 -26.90
N TRP A 130 -14.44 29.99 -25.64
CA TRP A 130 -13.44 29.56 -24.66
C TRP A 130 -12.84 28.18 -24.98
N LEU A 131 -13.66 27.20 -25.41
CA LEU A 131 -13.16 25.92 -25.89
C LEU A 131 -12.23 26.08 -27.09
N ALA A 132 -12.51 27.03 -28.00
CA ALA A 132 -11.67 27.31 -29.17
C ALA A 132 -10.33 27.99 -28.82
N SER A 133 -10.20 28.65 -27.67
CA SER A 133 -8.95 29.31 -27.25
C SER A 133 -8.10 28.48 -26.27
N ILE A 134 -8.70 27.59 -25.48
CA ILE A 134 -7.99 26.83 -24.44
C ILE A 134 -7.07 25.72 -25.01
N HIS A 135 -5.96 25.44 -24.33
CA HIS A 135 -5.09 24.31 -24.66
C HIS A 135 -5.70 22.98 -24.17
N ILE A 136 -6.32 22.25 -25.11
CA ILE A 136 -7.02 20.98 -24.86
C ILE A 136 -6.06 19.77 -24.77
N TYR A 137 -5.04 19.73 -25.63
CA TYR A 137 -4.11 18.60 -25.78
C TYR A 137 -3.54 18.06 -24.45
N PRO A 138 -3.05 18.89 -23.49
CA PRO A 138 -2.50 18.39 -22.22
C PRO A 138 -3.50 17.60 -21.35
N ALA A 139 -4.81 17.86 -21.48
CA ALA A 139 -5.85 17.08 -20.80
C ALA A 139 -6.01 15.70 -21.46
N LEU A 140 -5.99 15.65 -22.79
CA LEU A 140 -6.17 14.42 -23.56
C LEU A 140 -5.03 13.41 -23.34
N VAL A 141 -3.78 13.88 -23.25
CA VAL A 141 -2.60 12.99 -23.09
C VAL A 141 -2.10 12.83 -21.65
N GLY A 142 -2.47 13.74 -20.74
CA GLY A 142 -1.94 13.75 -19.38
C GLY A 142 -2.94 13.37 -18.28
N LEU A 143 -4.22 13.74 -18.41
CA LEU A 143 -5.17 13.60 -17.31
C LEU A 143 -5.73 12.17 -17.24
N GLY A 144 -5.34 11.44 -16.19
CA GLY A 144 -5.72 10.05 -15.94
C GLY A 144 -4.71 9.01 -16.44
N ILE A 145 -3.58 9.45 -16.98
CA ILE A 145 -2.47 8.59 -17.40
C ILE A 145 -1.30 8.79 -16.43
N PHE A 146 -0.74 7.69 -15.92
CA PHE A 146 0.40 7.74 -15.00
C PHE A 146 1.66 8.37 -15.62
N SER A 147 2.52 8.97 -14.79
CA SER A 147 3.72 9.64 -15.30
C SER A 147 4.83 8.64 -15.65
N ARG A 148 5.70 8.94 -16.64
CA ARG A 148 6.89 8.11 -16.90
C ARG A 148 7.95 8.18 -15.76
N SER A 149 7.85 9.18 -14.88
CA SER A 149 8.77 9.39 -13.75
C SER A 149 8.73 8.32 -12.65
N GLY A 150 7.78 7.37 -12.74
CA GLY A 150 7.69 6.20 -11.86
C GLY A 150 7.03 6.49 -10.51
N PHE A 151 6.44 5.44 -9.94
CA PHE A 151 5.53 5.55 -8.79
C PHE A 151 6.05 6.41 -7.62
N ALA A 152 7.29 6.20 -7.17
CA ALA A 152 7.82 6.91 -5.99
C ALA A 152 7.94 8.42 -6.20
N ARG A 153 8.31 8.87 -7.41
CA ARG A 153 8.41 10.29 -7.76
C ARG A 153 7.02 10.91 -7.90
N GLU A 154 6.07 10.18 -8.48
CA GLU A 154 4.67 10.63 -8.55
C GLU A 154 4.06 10.78 -7.14
N MET A 155 4.37 9.85 -6.23
CA MET A 155 3.95 9.96 -4.83
C MET A 155 4.58 11.18 -4.15
N GLY A 156 5.89 11.39 -4.32
CA GLY A 156 6.60 12.57 -3.81
C GLY A 156 6.00 13.89 -4.32
N ILE A 157 5.69 13.98 -5.61
CA ILE A 157 5.03 15.15 -6.22
C ILE A 157 3.66 15.40 -5.57
N ARG A 158 2.81 14.37 -5.42
CA ARG A 158 1.48 14.54 -4.82
C ARG A 158 1.51 14.84 -3.31
N ILE A 159 2.54 14.39 -2.58
CA ILE A 159 2.80 14.86 -1.20
C ILE A 159 3.20 16.33 -1.22
N TYR A 160 4.11 16.73 -2.11
CA TYR A 160 4.56 18.11 -2.23
C TYR A 160 3.40 19.06 -2.60
N GLU A 161 2.59 18.73 -3.61
CA GLU A 161 1.36 19.45 -4.00
C GLU A 161 0.37 19.64 -2.84
N ARG A 162 0.39 18.76 -1.82
CA ARG A 162 -0.48 18.90 -0.65
C ARG A 162 0.00 19.98 0.33
N PHE A 163 1.29 20.26 0.36
CA PHE A 163 1.90 21.32 1.18
C PHE A 163 2.09 22.62 0.39
N MET A 164 2.45 22.50 -0.88
CA MET A 164 2.75 23.58 -1.83
C MET A 164 2.03 23.27 -3.16
N PRO A 165 0.73 23.61 -3.29
CA PRO A 165 -0.02 23.39 -4.53
C PRO A 165 0.62 24.15 -5.69
N SER A 166 0.83 23.51 -6.84
CA SER A 166 1.32 24.24 -8.02
C SER A 166 0.29 25.23 -8.56
N PHE A 167 0.78 26.35 -9.08
CA PHE A 167 0.02 27.30 -9.88
C PHE A 167 -0.72 26.56 -11.01
N LYS A 168 -1.97 26.96 -11.27
CA LYS A 168 -2.84 26.36 -12.30
C LYS A 168 -3.05 27.37 -13.40
N ASP A 169 -2.64 27.02 -14.62
CA ASP A 169 -2.88 27.86 -15.79
C ASP A 169 -4.30 27.61 -16.32
N LEU A 170 -5.17 28.61 -16.21
CA LEU A 170 -6.57 28.50 -16.66
C LEU A 170 -6.69 28.50 -18.20
N ASN A 171 -5.62 28.80 -18.94
CA ASN A 171 -5.54 28.57 -20.39
C ASN A 171 -5.24 27.11 -20.75
N ASN A 172 -5.11 26.22 -19.76
CA ASN A 172 -4.85 24.79 -19.95
C ASN A 172 -6.00 23.95 -19.40
N LEU A 173 -6.68 23.20 -20.28
CA LEU A 173 -7.88 22.44 -19.91
C LEU A 173 -7.59 21.43 -18.79
N ARG A 174 -6.38 20.84 -18.74
CA ARG A 174 -5.97 19.91 -17.68
C ARG A 174 -6.01 20.59 -16.30
N ASP A 175 -5.49 21.81 -16.24
CA ASP A 175 -5.37 22.57 -15.01
C ASP A 175 -6.72 23.17 -14.60
N VAL A 176 -7.58 23.51 -15.58
CA VAL A 176 -9.01 23.81 -15.34
C VAL A 176 -9.72 22.61 -14.70
N PHE A 177 -9.60 21.37 -15.22
CA PHE A 177 -10.17 20.19 -14.55
C PHE A 177 -9.70 20.05 -13.10
N LEU A 178 -8.40 20.28 -12.84
CA LEU A 178 -7.83 20.20 -11.49
C LEU A 178 -8.23 21.36 -10.57
N TYR A 179 -8.58 22.53 -11.13
CA TYR A 179 -9.16 23.68 -10.43
C TYR A 179 -10.63 23.43 -10.09
N LEU A 180 -11.42 22.93 -11.05
CA LEU A 180 -12.85 22.63 -10.88
C LEU A 180 -13.06 21.50 -9.85
N PHE A 181 -12.37 20.37 -9.99
CA PHE A 181 -12.65 19.13 -9.24
C PHE A 181 -11.64 18.85 -8.12
N HIS A 182 -11.42 19.86 -7.27
CA HIS A 182 -10.39 19.86 -6.23
C HIS A 182 -10.76 19.13 -4.92
N SER A 183 -11.97 18.57 -4.78
CA SER A 183 -12.44 17.97 -3.51
C SER A 183 -12.45 16.45 -3.55
N GLN A 184 -11.93 15.82 -2.48
CA GLN A 184 -11.90 14.35 -2.33
C GLN A 184 -13.29 13.69 -2.26
N ASN A 185 -14.37 14.48 -2.14
CA ASN A 185 -15.74 13.98 -2.16
C ASN A 185 -16.45 14.19 -3.50
N ASP A 186 -15.78 14.79 -4.51
CA ASP A 186 -16.44 15.12 -5.78
C ASP A 186 -16.95 13.88 -6.53
N GLU A 187 -16.18 12.78 -6.49
CA GLU A 187 -16.57 11.46 -7.00
C GLU A 187 -18.01 11.07 -6.60
N LYS A 188 -18.37 11.31 -5.34
CA LYS A 188 -19.64 10.82 -4.76
C LYS A 188 -20.86 11.55 -5.27
N TRP A 189 -20.74 12.83 -5.65
CA TRP A 189 -21.85 13.58 -6.21
C TRP A 189 -21.87 13.51 -7.74
N LEU A 190 -20.69 13.43 -8.38
CA LEU A 190 -20.58 13.19 -9.82
C LEU A 190 -21.24 11.88 -10.24
N GLN A 191 -21.07 10.80 -9.46
CA GLN A 191 -21.76 9.53 -9.67
C GLN A 191 -23.30 9.60 -9.57
N THR A 192 -23.89 10.73 -9.15
CA THR A 192 -25.35 10.94 -9.15
C THR A 192 -25.86 11.69 -10.38
N VAL A 193 -24.95 12.29 -11.17
CA VAL A 193 -25.29 12.91 -12.46
C VAL A 193 -25.29 11.83 -13.52
N SER A 194 -26.37 11.72 -14.27
CA SER A 194 -26.56 10.73 -15.31
C SER A 194 -25.96 11.16 -16.64
N LEU A 195 -25.57 10.17 -17.46
CA LEU A 195 -25.15 10.37 -18.86
C LEU A 195 -26.18 11.19 -19.66
N HIS A 196 -27.48 11.03 -19.38
CA HIS A 196 -28.55 11.79 -20.02
C HIS A 196 -28.52 13.28 -19.67
N GLN A 197 -28.17 13.66 -18.44
CA GLN A 197 -28.05 15.06 -18.03
C GLN A 197 -26.84 15.73 -18.70
N TRP A 198 -25.70 15.04 -18.80
CA TRP A 198 -24.54 15.51 -19.55
C TRP A 198 -24.83 15.70 -21.05
N LEU A 199 -25.49 14.72 -21.68
CA LEU A 199 -25.94 14.84 -23.07
C LEU A 199 -26.95 15.98 -23.25
N SER A 200 -27.88 16.16 -22.30
CA SER A 200 -28.83 17.28 -22.31
C SER A 200 -28.13 18.64 -22.26
N LEU A 201 -27.07 18.77 -21.45
CA LEU A 201 -26.28 20.00 -21.38
C LEU A 201 -25.56 20.24 -22.70
N TYR A 202 -24.86 19.23 -23.23
CA TYR A 202 -24.18 19.30 -24.53
C TYR A 202 -25.13 19.77 -25.64
N ASP A 203 -26.31 19.14 -25.73
CA ASP A 203 -27.35 19.46 -26.70
C ASP A 203 -27.88 20.90 -26.59
N ILE A 204 -28.10 21.41 -25.37
CA ILE A 204 -28.53 22.80 -25.15
C ILE A 204 -27.44 23.77 -25.62
N LEU A 205 -26.19 23.55 -25.18
CA LEU A 205 -25.08 24.43 -25.54
C LEU A 205 -24.78 24.41 -27.04
N GLY A 206 -24.88 23.25 -27.68
CA GLY A 206 -24.68 23.11 -29.13
C GLY A 206 -25.77 23.78 -29.96
N ARG A 207 -27.06 23.59 -29.60
CA ARG A 207 -28.20 24.13 -30.37
C ARG A 207 -28.34 25.65 -30.25
N HIS A 208 -28.02 26.24 -29.10
CA HIS A 208 -28.19 27.67 -28.87
C HIS A 208 -26.93 28.50 -29.17
N SER A 209 -25.75 27.89 -29.30
CA SER A 209 -24.52 28.62 -29.63
C SER A 209 -24.55 29.18 -31.06
N GLU A 210 -23.92 30.34 -31.25
CA GLU A 210 -23.55 30.87 -32.56
C GLU A 210 -22.82 29.79 -33.38
N ALA A 211 -23.29 29.53 -34.60
CA ALA A 211 -22.77 28.46 -35.46
C ALA A 211 -21.27 28.59 -35.75
N ALA A 212 -20.77 29.82 -35.95
CA ALA A 212 -19.35 30.07 -36.19
C ALA A 212 -18.46 29.74 -34.97
N ALA A 213 -18.95 30.03 -33.75
CA ALA A 213 -18.28 29.66 -32.51
C ALA A 213 -18.24 28.14 -32.32
N PHE A 214 -19.40 27.48 -32.51
CA PHE A 214 -19.52 26.03 -32.41
C PHE A 214 -18.61 25.28 -33.40
N GLN A 215 -18.61 25.68 -34.67
CA GLN A 215 -17.75 25.08 -35.72
C GLN A 215 -16.26 25.31 -35.45
N THR A 216 -15.88 26.44 -34.86
CA THR A 216 -14.48 26.73 -34.55
C THR A 216 -14.00 25.93 -33.34
N ALA A 217 -14.81 25.81 -32.30
CA ALA A 217 -14.55 24.92 -31.16
C ALA A 217 -14.44 23.45 -31.61
N SER A 218 -15.33 23.00 -32.50
CA SER A 218 -15.37 21.63 -33.02
C SER A 218 -14.10 21.29 -33.80
N ARG A 219 -13.64 22.18 -34.70
CA ARG A 219 -12.38 22.02 -35.44
C ARG A 219 -11.15 21.99 -34.52
N HIS A 220 -11.11 22.85 -33.50
CA HIS A 220 -10.01 22.86 -32.52
C HIS A 220 -9.97 21.59 -31.66
N LEU A 221 -11.14 21.12 -31.21
CA LEU A 221 -11.29 19.82 -30.51
C LEU A 221 -10.81 18.66 -31.38
N GLU A 222 -11.15 18.65 -32.67
CA GLU A 222 -10.68 17.65 -33.62
C GLU A 222 -9.16 17.69 -33.85
N GLN A 223 -8.59 18.87 -34.09
CA GLN A 223 -7.14 19.03 -34.25
C GLN A 223 -6.37 18.58 -33.00
N ALA A 224 -6.85 18.96 -31.81
CA ALA A 224 -6.28 18.51 -30.54
C ALA A 224 -6.41 16.98 -30.34
N ARG A 225 -7.52 16.37 -30.78
CA ARG A 225 -7.77 14.92 -30.74
C ARG A 225 -6.85 14.16 -31.70
N LEU A 226 -6.73 14.61 -32.94
CA LEU A 226 -5.82 14.01 -33.94
C LEU A 226 -4.35 14.10 -33.50
N HIS A 227 -3.94 15.24 -32.93
CA HIS A 227 -2.58 15.38 -32.37
C HIS A 227 -2.38 14.50 -31.11
N ALA A 228 -3.41 14.36 -30.25
CA ALA A 228 -3.35 13.45 -29.11
C ALA A 228 -3.25 11.97 -29.54
N LEU A 229 -4.00 11.54 -30.56
CA LEU A 229 -3.90 10.20 -31.16
C LEU A 229 -2.48 9.91 -31.65
N GLU A 230 -1.93 10.81 -32.47
CA GLU A 230 -0.56 10.73 -32.99
C GLU A 230 0.47 10.61 -31.86
N MET A 231 0.46 11.54 -30.90
CA MET A 231 1.44 11.58 -29.80
C MET A 231 1.32 10.40 -28.82
N LEU A 232 0.10 9.95 -28.50
CA LEU A 232 -0.10 8.77 -27.66
C LEU A 232 0.37 7.49 -28.38
N SER A 233 0.17 7.39 -29.70
CA SER A 233 0.67 6.25 -30.49
C SER A 233 2.21 6.21 -30.54
N ILE A 234 2.87 7.37 -30.67
CA ILE A 234 4.33 7.50 -30.56
C ILE A 234 4.80 7.05 -29.18
N TRP A 235 4.08 7.40 -28.11
CA TRP A 235 4.43 6.93 -26.76
C TRP A 235 4.29 5.43 -26.60
N VAL A 236 3.24 4.81 -27.17
CA VAL A 236 3.07 3.35 -27.20
C VAL A 236 4.23 2.68 -27.93
N ALA A 237 4.58 3.14 -29.14
CA ALA A 237 5.72 2.62 -29.90
C ALA A 237 7.06 2.80 -29.15
N ALA A 238 7.25 3.91 -28.45
CA ALA A 238 8.47 4.18 -27.69
C ALA A 238 8.66 3.29 -26.44
N GLU A 239 7.60 2.64 -25.93
CA GLU A 239 7.73 1.66 -24.84
C GLU A 239 8.44 0.37 -25.30
N ASP A 240 8.49 0.07 -26.60
CA ASP A 240 9.17 -1.12 -27.13
C ASP A 240 10.69 -1.11 -26.86
N LEU A 241 11.26 0.09 -26.74
CA LEU A 241 12.66 0.33 -26.38
C LEU A 241 12.91 0.34 -24.86
N GLU A 242 11.91 0.11 -24.02
CA GLU A 242 12.08 0.13 -22.56
C GLU A 242 12.81 -1.15 -22.10
N PRO A 243 14.03 -1.04 -21.51
CA PRO A 243 14.88 -2.21 -21.24
C PRO A 243 14.25 -3.25 -20.29
N GLU A 244 13.26 -2.84 -19.51
CA GLU A 244 12.50 -3.71 -18.62
C GLU A 244 11.58 -4.69 -19.37
N PHE A 245 11.04 -4.29 -20.52
CA PHE A 245 10.22 -5.16 -21.36
C PHE A 245 11.11 -6.11 -22.16
N THR A 246 12.21 -5.61 -22.72
CA THR A 246 13.27 -6.46 -23.34
C THR A 246 13.82 -7.51 -22.37
N ARG A 247 13.98 -7.16 -21.07
CA ARG A 247 14.42 -8.10 -20.02
C ARG A 247 13.41 -9.24 -19.78
N LEU A 248 12.12 -8.97 -19.92
CA LEU A 248 11.03 -9.95 -19.72
C LEU A 248 10.73 -10.76 -20.98
N GLU A 249 10.89 -10.16 -22.17
CA GLU A 249 10.68 -10.81 -23.46
C GLU A 249 11.77 -10.35 -24.45
N PRO A 250 12.96 -11.00 -24.45
CA PRO A 250 14.05 -10.64 -25.37
C PRO A 250 13.67 -10.68 -26.85
N LYS A 251 12.67 -11.49 -27.20
CA LYS A 251 12.09 -11.59 -28.56
C LYS A 251 11.48 -10.29 -29.08
N LEU A 252 11.23 -9.29 -28.23
CA LEU A 252 10.85 -7.94 -28.68
C LEU A 252 11.94 -7.29 -29.56
N MET A 253 13.20 -7.74 -29.46
CA MET A 253 14.29 -7.28 -30.33
C MET A 253 14.36 -8.01 -31.68
N GLU A 254 13.56 -9.07 -31.89
CA GLU A 254 13.67 -10.01 -33.02
C GLU A 254 12.47 -9.94 -33.99
N VAL A 255 11.39 -9.23 -33.64
CA VAL A 255 10.10 -9.23 -34.35
C VAL A 255 9.53 -7.82 -34.40
N ASP A 256 8.91 -7.45 -35.51
CA ASP A 256 8.16 -6.19 -35.62
C ASP A 256 7.07 -6.10 -34.54
N SER A 257 7.17 -5.09 -33.68
CA SER A 257 6.29 -4.97 -32.52
C SER A 257 4.92 -4.41 -32.89
N ALA A 258 3.85 -4.98 -32.31
CA ALA A 258 2.49 -4.51 -32.49
C ALA A 258 2.33 -3.03 -32.08
N PHE A 259 3.15 -2.54 -31.14
CA PHE A 259 3.19 -1.13 -30.73
C PHE A 259 3.62 -0.20 -31.87
N VAL A 260 4.58 -0.62 -32.70
CA VAL A 260 5.07 0.15 -33.85
C VAL A 260 4.06 0.08 -35.00
N ALA A 261 3.50 -1.09 -35.26
CA ALA A 261 2.46 -1.26 -36.29
C ALA A 261 1.20 -0.42 -35.96
N LEU A 262 0.76 -0.40 -34.70
CA LEU A 262 -0.33 0.47 -34.23
C LEU A 262 -0.05 1.95 -34.50
N HIS A 263 1.17 2.42 -34.25
CA HIS A 263 1.56 3.80 -34.54
C HIS A 263 1.46 4.11 -36.04
N GLN A 264 1.93 3.22 -36.91
CA GLN A 264 1.85 3.41 -38.36
C GLN A 264 0.39 3.54 -38.84
N GLU A 265 -0.52 2.68 -38.37
CA GLU A 265 -1.94 2.76 -38.75
C GLU A 265 -2.63 4.03 -38.20
N ILE A 266 -2.32 4.44 -36.97
CA ILE A 266 -2.83 5.70 -36.40
C ILE A 266 -2.30 6.91 -37.18
N SER A 267 -1.02 6.92 -37.59
CA SER A 267 -0.46 7.99 -38.42
C SER A 267 -1.13 8.08 -39.80
N ARG A 268 -1.51 6.96 -40.42
CA ARG A 268 -2.29 6.96 -41.66
C ARG A 268 -3.70 7.54 -41.45
N LEU A 269 -4.40 7.14 -40.39
CA LEU A 269 -5.70 7.72 -40.01
C LEU A 269 -5.58 9.23 -39.75
N VAL A 270 -4.55 9.68 -39.03
CA VAL A 270 -4.34 11.10 -38.76
C VAL A 270 -4.04 11.88 -40.05
N ALA A 271 -3.28 11.31 -41.00
CA ALA A 271 -3.05 11.90 -42.31
C ALA A 271 -4.34 11.99 -43.15
N HIS A 272 -5.17 10.95 -43.14
CA HIS A 272 -6.49 10.92 -43.81
C HIS A 272 -7.35 12.10 -43.39
N TYR A 273 -7.65 12.23 -42.09
CA TYR A 273 -8.47 13.33 -41.59
C TYR A 273 -7.82 14.72 -41.77
N ARG A 274 -6.49 14.83 -41.66
CA ARG A 274 -5.78 16.10 -41.95
C ARG A 274 -5.84 16.51 -43.42
N SER A 275 -5.99 15.56 -44.35
CA SER A 275 -6.10 15.84 -45.78
C SER A 275 -7.46 16.40 -46.22
N GLY A 276 -8.47 16.36 -45.33
CA GLY A 276 -9.83 16.79 -45.63
C GLY A 276 -10.66 15.77 -46.41
N GLN A 277 -10.20 14.53 -46.54
CA GLN A 277 -10.96 13.43 -47.12
C GLN A 277 -12.20 13.12 -46.27
N THR A 278 -13.36 13.06 -46.92
CA THR A 278 -14.67 12.85 -46.29
C THR A 278 -15.11 11.38 -46.26
N GLU A 279 -14.37 10.49 -46.92
CA GLU A 279 -14.62 9.05 -46.90
C GLU A 279 -14.33 8.46 -45.52
N HIS A 280 -15.07 7.42 -45.14
CA HIS A 280 -14.89 6.74 -43.86
C HIS A 280 -13.59 5.92 -43.88
N TYR A 281 -12.67 6.19 -42.96
CA TYR A 281 -11.41 5.45 -42.84
C TYR A 281 -11.66 4.03 -42.31
N ASP A 282 -11.07 3.00 -42.93
CA ASP A 282 -11.19 1.62 -42.42
C ASP A 282 -10.35 1.42 -41.15
N THR A 283 -11.04 1.18 -40.02
CA THR A 283 -10.43 0.97 -38.71
C THR A 283 -10.14 -0.50 -38.39
N ALA A 284 -10.46 -1.45 -39.28
CA ALA A 284 -10.30 -2.88 -39.01
C ALA A 284 -8.85 -3.25 -38.62
N HIS A 285 -7.86 -2.72 -39.34
CA HIS A 285 -6.44 -2.93 -39.01
C HIS A 285 -6.07 -2.31 -37.65
N ILE A 286 -6.55 -1.11 -37.35
CA ILE A 286 -6.33 -0.45 -36.04
C ILE A 286 -6.91 -1.29 -34.91
N ALA A 287 -8.12 -1.84 -35.07
CA ALA A 287 -8.76 -2.69 -34.08
C ALA A 287 -7.94 -3.97 -33.80
N VAL A 288 -7.42 -4.62 -34.84
CA VAL A 288 -6.53 -5.80 -34.70
C VAL A 288 -5.22 -5.42 -34.00
N MET A 289 -4.58 -4.30 -34.37
CA MET A 289 -3.35 -3.83 -33.72
C MET A 289 -3.59 -3.47 -32.25
N MET A 290 -4.70 -2.82 -31.92
CA MET A 290 -5.10 -2.51 -30.54
C MET A 290 -5.25 -3.76 -29.67
N GLU A 291 -5.89 -4.81 -30.20
CA GLU A 291 -6.04 -6.09 -29.47
C GLU A 291 -4.69 -6.81 -29.30
N GLN A 292 -3.84 -6.82 -30.33
CA GLN A 292 -2.48 -7.37 -30.23
C GLN A 292 -1.64 -6.61 -29.19
N CYS A 293 -1.72 -5.28 -29.15
CA CYS A 293 -1.08 -4.45 -28.13
C CYS A 293 -1.56 -4.82 -26.72
N ARG A 294 -2.88 -4.94 -26.51
CA ARG A 294 -3.45 -5.38 -25.21
C ARG A 294 -2.98 -6.78 -24.82
N ALA A 295 -2.96 -7.73 -25.75
CA ALA A 295 -2.46 -9.08 -25.52
C ALA A 295 -0.95 -9.11 -25.18
N GLN A 296 -0.15 -8.22 -25.78
CA GLN A 296 1.28 -8.04 -25.48
C GLN A 296 1.48 -7.44 -24.08
N VAL A 297 0.69 -6.44 -23.68
CA VAL A 297 0.69 -5.90 -22.30
C VAL A 297 0.35 -6.98 -21.28
N GLU A 298 -0.70 -7.78 -21.50
CA GLU A 298 -1.07 -8.87 -20.59
C GLU A 298 -0.03 -10.01 -20.57
N ARG A 299 0.63 -10.32 -21.69
CA ARG A 299 1.75 -11.27 -21.73
C ARG A 299 2.94 -10.77 -20.91
N LEU A 300 3.33 -9.51 -21.09
CA LEU A 300 4.41 -8.87 -20.32
C LEU A 300 4.06 -8.76 -18.84
N ARG A 301 2.80 -8.48 -18.51
CA ARG A 301 2.27 -8.48 -17.14
C ARG A 301 2.44 -9.87 -16.49
N ARG A 302 1.95 -10.93 -17.14
CA ARG A 302 2.09 -12.32 -16.65
C ARG A 302 3.54 -12.76 -16.48
N LYS A 303 4.44 -12.36 -17.39
CA LYS A 303 5.89 -12.62 -17.26
C LYS A 303 6.51 -11.82 -16.12
N GLY A 304 6.16 -10.54 -16.00
CA GLY A 304 6.60 -9.66 -14.93
C GLY A 304 6.06 -10.01 -13.54
N THR A 305 5.01 -10.82 -13.45
CA THR A 305 4.47 -11.38 -12.18
C THR A 305 4.81 -12.86 -11.99
N GLY A 306 5.54 -13.48 -12.92
CA GLY A 306 5.89 -14.90 -12.87
C GLY A 306 7.03 -15.17 -11.89
N ALA A 307 6.96 -16.31 -11.18
CA ALA A 307 8.00 -16.74 -10.26
C ALA A 307 9.39 -16.80 -10.95
N GLY A 308 10.40 -16.17 -10.35
CA GLY A 308 11.77 -16.10 -10.89
C GLY A 308 12.04 -14.93 -11.85
N ALA A 309 11.02 -14.14 -12.22
CA ALA A 309 11.21 -13.01 -13.15
C ALA A 309 11.65 -11.70 -12.46
N GLY A 310 11.39 -11.54 -11.16
CA GLY A 310 11.62 -10.30 -10.43
C GLY A 310 10.69 -9.18 -10.90
N SER A 311 9.49 -9.12 -10.31
CA SER A 311 8.50 -8.07 -10.54
C SER A 311 8.95 -6.72 -9.99
N SER A 312 9.42 -5.83 -10.88
CA SER A 312 9.71 -4.45 -10.49
C SER A 312 8.43 -3.63 -10.39
N VAL A 313 8.30 -2.85 -9.32
CA VAL A 313 7.25 -1.81 -9.20
C VAL A 313 7.27 -0.85 -10.39
N LYS A 314 8.46 -0.64 -11.00
CA LYS A 314 8.63 0.13 -12.24
C LYS A 314 7.92 -0.55 -13.42
N VAL A 315 8.09 -1.87 -13.60
CA VAL A 315 7.41 -2.65 -14.65
C VAL A 315 5.90 -2.56 -14.48
N ALA A 316 5.38 -2.80 -13.28
CA ALA A 316 3.94 -2.74 -13.01
C ALA A 316 3.36 -1.35 -13.31
N HIS A 317 4.07 -0.29 -12.92
CA HIS A 317 3.71 1.10 -13.21
C HIS A 317 3.72 1.42 -14.72
N LEU A 318 4.71 0.94 -15.47
CA LEU A 318 4.81 1.15 -16.91
C LEU A 318 3.73 0.39 -17.69
N LEU A 319 3.45 -0.87 -17.35
CA LEU A 319 2.38 -1.65 -17.97
C LEU A 319 0.99 -1.06 -17.69
N GLU A 320 0.78 -0.52 -16.49
CA GLU A 320 -0.47 0.16 -16.13
C GLU A 320 -0.62 1.50 -16.88
N ARG A 321 0.45 2.29 -16.99
CA ARG A 321 0.49 3.50 -17.84
C ARG A 321 0.18 3.15 -19.31
N LEU A 322 0.74 2.07 -19.81
CA LEU A 322 0.55 1.61 -21.19
C LEU A 322 -0.90 1.17 -21.44
N SER A 323 -1.53 0.45 -20.51
CA SER A 323 -2.97 0.16 -20.55
C SER A 323 -3.81 1.43 -20.59
N GLN A 324 -3.55 2.39 -19.69
CA GLN A 324 -4.25 3.68 -19.65
C GLN A 324 -4.08 4.48 -20.96
N THR A 325 -2.93 4.35 -21.61
CA THR A 325 -2.62 4.99 -22.90
C THR A 325 -3.43 4.35 -24.03
N LEU A 326 -3.50 3.01 -24.09
CA LEU A 326 -4.32 2.26 -25.06
C LEU A 326 -5.83 2.52 -24.86
N ASP A 327 -6.29 2.58 -23.61
CA ASP A 327 -7.70 2.87 -23.32
C ASP A 327 -8.06 4.32 -23.68
N ARG A 328 -7.15 5.27 -23.49
CA ARG A 328 -7.32 6.65 -24.00
C ARG A 328 -7.31 6.70 -25.53
N LEU A 329 -6.41 5.99 -26.20
CA LEU A 329 -6.41 5.87 -27.67
C LEU A 329 -7.75 5.34 -28.18
N THR A 330 -8.30 4.30 -27.54
CA THR A 330 -9.62 3.74 -27.89
C THR A 330 -10.70 4.82 -27.84
N VAL A 331 -10.83 5.55 -26.73
CA VAL A 331 -11.86 6.59 -26.58
C VAL A 331 -11.69 7.73 -27.59
N LEU A 332 -10.45 8.11 -27.94
CA LEU A 332 -10.21 9.16 -28.95
C LEU A 332 -10.47 8.67 -30.39
N LEU A 333 -10.20 7.39 -30.69
CA LEU A 333 -10.54 6.76 -31.96
C LEU A 333 -12.06 6.67 -32.12
N ASP A 334 -12.78 6.17 -31.10
CA ASP A 334 -14.24 6.07 -31.12
C ASP A 334 -14.93 7.42 -31.42
N ILE A 335 -14.37 8.54 -30.96
CA ILE A 335 -14.87 9.89 -31.25
C ILE A 335 -14.55 10.30 -32.69
N GLN A 336 -13.35 9.99 -33.18
CA GLN A 336 -12.91 10.38 -34.53
C GLN A 336 -13.62 9.59 -35.63
N THR A 337 -13.90 8.31 -35.38
CA THR A 337 -14.48 7.37 -36.36
C THR A 337 -15.90 6.95 -35.97
N ALA A 338 -16.64 7.83 -35.27
CA ALA A 338 -18.03 7.59 -34.95
C ALA A 338 -18.87 7.54 -36.24
N PRO A 339 -19.77 6.56 -36.41
CA PRO A 339 -20.56 6.42 -37.63
C PRO A 339 -21.64 7.50 -37.76
N ASP A 340 -22.06 8.10 -36.64
CA ASP A 340 -23.03 9.17 -36.58
C ASP A 340 -22.72 10.15 -35.43
N GLU A 341 -23.38 11.31 -35.48
CA GLU A 341 -23.21 12.38 -34.50
C GLU A 341 -23.68 11.99 -33.08
N LYS A 342 -24.63 11.05 -32.94
CA LYS A 342 -25.19 10.63 -31.65
C LYS A 342 -24.21 9.75 -30.88
N GLU A 343 -23.58 8.78 -31.55
CA GLU A 343 -22.49 8.02 -30.93
C GLU A 343 -21.27 8.91 -30.69
N CYS A 344 -20.93 9.84 -31.60
CA CYS A 344 -19.88 10.85 -31.36
C CYS A 344 -20.12 11.63 -30.05
N ARG A 345 -21.32 12.19 -29.85
CA ARG A 345 -21.73 12.87 -28.60
C ARG A 345 -21.57 11.96 -27.38
N ARG A 346 -21.99 10.69 -27.48
CA ARG A 346 -21.88 9.70 -26.40
C ARG A 346 -20.43 9.40 -26.01
N HIS A 347 -19.53 9.25 -26.99
CA HIS A 347 -18.10 9.04 -26.73
C HIS A 347 -17.41 10.30 -26.20
N CYS A 348 -17.80 11.51 -26.67
CA CYS A 348 -17.36 12.79 -26.09
C CYS A 348 -17.75 12.93 -24.61
N VAL A 349 -18.98 12.58 -24.22
CA VAL A 349 -19.38 12.63 -22.80
C VAL A 349 -18.65 11.57 -21.96
N ARG A 350 -18.43 10.36 -22.48
CA ARG A 350 -17.59 9.34 -21.80
C ARG A 350 -16.15 9.83 -21.57
N LEU A 351 -15.57 10.55 -22.53
CA LEU A 351 -14.26 11.19 -22.36
C LEU A 351 -14.30 12.26 -21.27
N LEU A 352 -15.34 13.10 -21.23
CA LEU A 352 -15.55 14.10 -20.18
C LEU A 352 -15.68 13.47 -18.78
N GLU A 353 -16.46 12.40 -18.64
CA GLU A 353 -16.59 11.63 -17.40
C GLU A 353 -15.24 11.00 -16.96
N SER A 354 -14.46 10.46 -17.91
CA SER A 354 -13.12 9.91 -17.68
C SER A 354 -12.13 10.98 -17.19
N LEU A 355 -12.07 12.12 -17.87
CA LEU A 355 -11.22 13.27 -17.51
C LEU A 355 -11.60 13.83 -16.12
N THR A 356 -12.89 13.99 -15.86
CA THR A 356 -13.42 14.47 -14.58
C THR A 356 -13.05 13.52 -13.44
N THR A 357 -13.26 12.22 -13.63
CA THR A 357 -12.90 11.18 -12.64
C THR A 357 -11.41 11.19 -12.35
N ALA A 358 -10.58 11.31 -13.38
CA ALA A 358 -9.12 11.40 -13.25
C ALA A 358 -8.66 12.64 -12.45
N ALA A 359 -9.31 13.79 -12.62
CA ALA A 359 -9.02 15.00 -11.85
C ALA A 359 -9.29 14.80 -10.35
N VAL A 360 -10.42 14.18 -10.00
CA VAL A 360 -10.76 13.84 -8.60
C VAL A 360 -9.77 12.83 -8.01
N GLU A 361 -9.37 11.82 -8.79
CA GLU A 361 -8.35 10.84 -8.38
C GLU A 361 -6.96 11.45 -8.15
N GLN A 362 -6.63 12.55 -8.83
CA GLN A 362 -5.36 13.26 -8.62
C GLN A 362 -5.28 13.87 -7.21
N HIS A 363 -6.38 14.45 -6.73
CA HIS A 363 -6.52 15.05 -5.39
C HIS A 363 -6.85 14.05 -4.26
N SER A 364 -7.30 12.84 -4.61
CA SER A 364 -7.65 11.78 -3.65
C SER A 364 -6.46 10.90 -3.25
N THR A 365 -5.82 11.26 -2.12
CA THR A 365 -4.75 10.45 -1.53
C THR A 365 -5.21 9.04 -1.14
N THR A 366 -6.50 8.84 -0.86
CA THR A 366 -7.04 7.53 -0.47
C THR A 366 -7.22 6.59 -1.65
N LEU A 367 -7.67 7.08 -2.82
CA LEU A 367 -7.82 6.27 -4.03
C LEU A 367 -6.46 5.89 -4.62
N LEU A 368 -5.54 6.85 -4.73
CA LEU A 368 -4.16 6.56 -5.12
C LEU A 368 -3.53 5.53 -4.18
N ARG A 369 -3.53 5.78 -2.86
CA ARG A 369 -3.00 4.83 -1.87
C ARG A 369 -3.59 3.43 -2.05
N ARG A 370 -4.86 3.29 -2.45
CA ARG A 370 -5.47 1.99 -2.74
C ARG A 370 -4.89 1.34 -4.00
N ARG A 371 -4.79 2.04 -5.14
CA ARG A 371 -4.14 1.49 -6.36
C ARG A 371 -2.65 1.18 -6.13
N SER A 372 -1.93 2.07 -5.45
CA SER A 372 -0.51 1.92 -5.14
C SER A 372 -0.21 0.80 -4.16
N ILE A 373 -0.97 0.67 -3.07
CA ILE A 373 -0.85 -0.47 -2.16
C ILE A 373 -1.20 -1.76 -2.90
N ASN A 374 -2.20 -1.76 -3.80
CA ASN A 374 -2.52 -2.94 -4.59
C ASN A 374 -1.34 -3.32 -5.52
N MET A 375 -0.73 -2.38 -6.24
CA MET A 375 0.45 -2.67 -7.09
C MET A 375 1.66 -3.16 -6.27
N LEU A 376 1.98 -2.49 -5.16
CA LEU A 376 3.08 -2.89 -4.27
C LEU A 376 2.83 -4.26 -3.64
N ALA A 377 1.63 -4.46 -3.08
CA ALA A 377 1.29 -5.70 -2.39
C ALA A 377 1.10 -6.86 -3.37
N LYS A 378 0.74 -6.61 -4.64
CA LYS A 378 0.74 -7.60 -5.72
C LYS A 378 2.18 -8.04 -6.05
N SER A 379 3.08 -7.08 -6.31
CA SER A 379 4.52 -7.32 -6.50
C SER A 379 5.16 -8.11 -5.33
N ILE A 380 4.81 -7.79 -4.08
CA ILE A 380 5.29 -8.52 -2.87
C ILE A 380 4.63 -9.91 -2.73
N SER A 381 3.32 -10.02 -2.95
CA SER A 381 2.56 -11.26 -2.74
C SER A 381 2.82 -12.32 -3.80
N GLU A 382 3.17 -11.94 -5.02
CA GLU A 382 3.42 -12.86 -6.14
C GLU A 382 4.87 -13.35 -6.21
N ASN A 383 5.81 -12.61 -5.59
CA ASN A 383 7.24 -12.97 -5.54
C ASN A 383 7.70 -13.41 -4.14
N THR A 384 6.79 -13.64 -3.19
CA THR A 384 7.15 -14.32 -1.94
C THR A 384 7.56 -15.76 -2.29
N SER A 385 8.86 -16.02 -2.27
CA SER A 385 9.47 -17.32 -2.55
C SER A 385 8.80 -18.46 -1.75
N GLY A 386 8.72 -19.67 -2.33
CA GLY A 386 8.00 -20.83 -1.76
C GLY A 386 8.54 -21.38 -0.43
N HIS A 387 9.49 -20.70 0.20
CA HIS A 387 10.20 -21.11 1.41
C HIS A 387 9.36 -21.03 2.71
N GLY A 388 8.10 -20.58 2.64
CA GLY A 388 7.19 -20.55 3.79
C GLY A 388 6.67 -21.92 4.24
N GLU A 389 6.74 -22.97 3.40
CA GLU A 389 6.09 -24.26 3.69
C GLU A 389 6.76 -25.06 4.80
N HIS A 390 8.08 -24.92 4.99
CA HIS A 390 8.82 -25.57 6.07
C HIS A 390 8.47 -25.06 7.48
N TYR A 391 7.62 -24.03 7.58
CA TYR A 391 7.20 -23.42 8.84
C TYR A 391 5.77 -23.79 9.28
N ILE A 392 5.15 -24.81 8.65
CA ILE A 392 3.84 -25.34 9.07
C ILE A 392 4.00 -26.79 9.55
N THR A 393 3.75 -27.03 10.83
CA THR A 393 3.78 -28.38 11.43
C THR A 393 2.49 -29.14 11.10
N ARG A 394 2.59 -30.21 10.32
CA ARG A 394 1.47 -31.10 9.93
C ARG A 394 1.52 -32.45 10.67
N ASN A 395 2.69 -32.90 11.10
CA ASN A 395 2.86 -34.15 11.85
C ASN A 395 3.75 -34.01 13.10
N LYS A 396 3.79 -35.06 13.93
CA LYS A 396 4.56 -35.09 15.19
C LYS A 396 6.07 -34.94 14.99
N ARG A 397 6.65 -35.41 13.87
CA ARG A 397 8.09 -35.29 13.61
C ARG A 397 8.47 -33.84 13.32
N GLU A 398 7.70 -33.17 12.46
CA GLU A 398 7.84 -31.73 12.18
C GLU A 398 7.66 -30.87 13.43
N TYR A 399 6.73 -31.23 14.32
CA TYR A 399 6.50 -30.57 15.60
C TYR A 399 7.78 -30.55 16.47
N PHE A 400 8.40 -31.71 16.69
CA PHE A 400 9.63 -31.80 17.49
C PHE A 400 10.85 -31.21 16.77
N ALA A 401 10.93 -31.32 15.44
CA ALA A 401 11.97 -30.66 14.65
C ALA A 401 11.89 -29.13 14.76
N MET A 402 10.68 -28.56 14.69
CA MET A 402 10.43 -27.14 14.91
C MET A 402 10.78 -26.73 16.34
N LEU A 403 10.41 -27.52 17.35
CA LEU A 403 10.76 -27.25 18.75
C LEU A 403 12.28 -27.21 18.95
N ALA A 404 13.03 -28.18 18.40
CA ALA A 404 14.49 -28.22 18.48
C ALA A 404 15.16 -27.03 17.75
N SER A 405 14.69 -26.73 16.53
CA SER A 405 15.15 -25.57 15.74
C SER A 405 14.86 -24.24 16.47
N ALA A 406 13.71 -24.12 17.13
CA ALA A 406 13.36 -22.94 17.93
C ALA A 406 14.15 -22.85 19.24
N ALA A 407 14.42 -23.98 19.90
CA ALA A 407 15.30 -24.02 21.07
C ALA A 407 16.71 -23.51 20.73
N GLY A 408 17.30 -23.98 19.61
CA GLY A 408 18.58 -23.47 19.11
C GLY A 408 18.57 -21.96 18.83
N GLY A 409 17.47 -21.44 18.28
CA GLY A 409 17.25 -19.99 18.16
C GLY A 409 17.21 -19.28 19.51
N GLY A 410 16.56 -19.87 20.52
CA GLY A 410 16.51 -19.32 21.89
C GLY A 410 17.87 -19.25 22.57
N VAL A 411 18.74 -20.26 22.37
CA VAL A 411 20.14 -20.25 22.85
C VAL A 411 20.88 -19.04 22.30
N ILE A 412 20.82 -18.82 20.98
CA ILE A 412 21.53 -17.71 20.32
C ILE A 412 20.96 -16.36 20.78
N ILE A 413 19.64 -16.24 20.95
CA ILE A 413 18.99 -15.01 21.43
C ILE A 413 19.41 -14.66 22.88
N ALA A 414 19.59 -15.66 23.75
CA ALA A 414 20.13 -15.41 25.09
C ALA A 414 21.55 -14.82 25.04
N LEU A 415 22.42 -15.39 24.21
CA LEU A 415 23.78 -14.86 24.00
C LEU A 415 23.77 -13.44 23.42
N MET A 416 22.87 -13.15 22.46
CA MET A 416 22.68 -11.80 21.91
C MET A 416 22.21 -10.80 22.98
N ALA A 417 21.32 -11.20 23.87
CA ALA A 417 20.83 -10.38 24.99
C ALA A 417 21.95 -10.08 26.00
N GLY A 418 22.71 -11.12 26.41
CA GLY A 418 23.88 -10.96 27.26
C GLY A 418 24.96 -10.05 26.64
N ASN A 419 25.18 -10.16 25.33
CA ASN A 419 26.10 -9.28 24.62
C ASN A 419 25.59 -7.82 24.57
N LYS A 420 24.27 -7.60 24.41
CA LYS A 420 23.70 -6.24 24.54
C LYS A 420 23.94 -5.65 25.93
N ILE A 421 23.72 -6.42 27.00
CA ILE A 421 23.99 -5.97 28.38
C ILE A 421 25.45 -5.52 28.51
N ARG A 422 26.40 -6.30 27.97
CA ARG A 422 27.83 -5.91 27.93
C ARG A 422 28.08 -4.64 27.12
N ILE A 423 27.50 -4.50 25.92
CA ILE A 423 27.65 -3.30 25.07
C ILE A 423 27.15 -2.05 25.80
N THR A 424 25.99 -2.12 26.47
CA THR A 424 25.46 -1.01 27.28
C THR A 424 26.37 -0.69 28.48
N GLY A 425 26.99 -1.70 29.10
CA GLY A 425 27.96 -1.53 30.17
C GLY A 425 29.30 -0.88 29.76
N LEU A 426 29.58 -0.68 28.47
CA LEU A 426 30.80 -0.02 28.00
C LEU A 426 30.78 1.52 28.13
N GLY A 427 29.66 2.13 28.50
CA GLY A 427 29.55 3.59 28.65
C GLY A 427 29.68 4.38 27.34
N LEU A 428 29.44 3.75 26.19
CA LEU A 428 29.49 4.39 24.87
C LEU A 428 28.27 5.31 24.67
N GLY A 429 28.46 6.40 23.91
CA GLY A 429 27.36 7.32 23.59
C GLY A 429 26.17 6.65 22.88
N ASP A 430 24.97 7.20 23.11
CA ASP A 430 23.68 6.56 22.80
C ASP A 430 23.58 5.98 21.38
N PHE A 431 24.03 6.73 20.36
CA PHE A 431 24.03 6.28 18.98
C PHE A 431 24.90 5.03 18.78
N THR A 432 26.13 5.06 19.29
CA THR A 432 27.09 3.94 19.17
C THR A 432 26.58 2.71 19.91
N THR A 433 26.03 2.88 21.11
CA THR A 433 25.40 1.80 21.89
C THR A 433 24.22 1.18 21.14
N ALA A 434 23.32 2.01 20.59
CA ALA A 434 22.16 1.55 19.82
C ALA A 434 22.56 0.88 18.49
N PHE A 435 23.57 1.42 17.79
CA PHE A 435 24.10 0.88 16.55
C PHE A 435 24.78 -0.48 16.77
N LEU A 436 25.64 -0.62 17.78
CA LEU A 436 26.29 -1.89 18.13
C LEU A 436 25.29 -2.93 18.62
N ALA A 437 24.28 -2.53 19.41
CA ALA A 437 23.18 -3.41 19.79
C ALA A 437 22.38 -3.87 18.56
N GLY A 438 22.09 -2.95 17.62
CA GLY A 438 21.46 -3.26 16.33
C GLY A 438 22.29 -4.22 15.48
N LEU A 439 23.61 -4.04 15.41
CA LEU A 439 24.51 -4.90 14.65
C LEU A 439 24.61 -6.30 15.26
N ASN A 440 24.78 -6.39 16.59
CA ASN A 440 24.70 -7.64 17.35
C ASN A 440 23.39 -8.39 17.08
N TYR A 441 22.28 -7.66 17.04
CA TYR A 441 20.97 -8.25 16.74
C TYR A 441 20.83 -8.67 15.27
N GLY A 442 21.22 -7.82 14.32
CA GLY A 442 21.12 -8.09 12.89
C GLY A 442 21.97 -9.28 12.46
N ILE A 443 23.24 -9.33 12.89
CA ILE A 443 24.14 -10.45 12.63
C ILE A 443 23.62 -11.72 13.33
N GLY A 444 23.15 -11.63 14.58
CA GLY A 444 22.61 -12.78 15.30
C GLY A 444 21.38 -13.38 14.62
N PHE A 445 20.44 -12.56 14.12
CA PHE A 445 19.29 -13.07 13.36
C PHE A 445 19.67 -13.63 11.99
N MET A 446 20.68 -13.08 11.30
CA MET A 446 21.25 -13.73 10.11
C MET A 446 21.85 -15.09 10.46
N PHE A 447 22.60 -15.18 11.55
CA PHE A 447 23.26 -16.42 11.98
C PHE A 447 22.25 -17.51 12.33
N ILE A 448 21.20 -17.18 13.11
CA ILE A 448 20.09 -18.09 13.42
C ILE A 448 19.48 -18.69 12.13
N HIS A 449 19.28 -17.87 11.11
CA HIS A 449 18.79 -18.32 9.80
C HIS A 449 19.80 -19.22 9.07
N ILE A 450 21.07 -18.85 9.05
CA ILE A 450 22.14 -19.61 8.39
C ILE A 450 22.26 -21.03 8.96
N VAL A 451 22.13 -21.20 10.28
CA VAL A 451 22.21 -22.51 10.95
C VAL A 451 20.89 -23.29 10.96
N GLY A 452 19.85 -22.82 10.26
CA GLY A 452 18.54 -23.50 10.20
C GLY A 452 17.76 -23.47 11.52
N CYS A 453 18.10 -22.56 12.43
CA CYS A 453 17.35 -22.34 13.67
C CYS A 453 16.14 -21.43 13.43
N THR A 454 15.13 -21.54 14.28
CA THR A 454 13.85 -20.86 14.13
C THR A 454 13.70 -19.72 15.14
N VAL A 455 13.17 -18.59 14.66
CA VAL A 455 12.64 -17.52 15.52
C VAL A 455 11.14 -17.45 15.32
N ALA A 456 10.40 -17.55 16.43
CA ALA A 456 8.97 -17.34 16.46
C ALA A 456 8.56 -15.96 15.91
N THR A 457 7.27 -15.77 15.61
CA THR A 457 6.65 -14.49 15.23
C THR A 457 7.05 -13.87 13.88
N LYS A 458 8.08 -14.36 13.18
CA LYS A 458 8.40 -13.97 11.79
C LYS A 458 7.55 -14.73 10.75
N GLN A 459 7.32 -16.02 11.00
CA GLN A 459 6.56 -16.95 10.16
C GLN A 459 5.11 -16.53 9.80
N PRO A 460 4.29 -15.91 10.69
CA PRO A 460 2.89 -15.59 10.39
C PRO A 460 2.75 -14.61 9.22
N ALA A 461 3.70 -13.67 9.10
CA ALA A 461 3.69 -12.69 8.03
C ALA A 461 3.92 -13.34 6.65
N MET A 462 4.77 -14.37 6.60
CA MET A 462 5.02 -15.15 5.39
C MET A 462 3.81 -16.03 5.02
N THR A 463 3.16 -16.67 6.01
CA THR A 463 2.02 -17.55 5.74
C THR A 463 0.77 -16.80 5.27
N ALA A 464 0.58 -15.55 5.67
CA ALA A 464 -0.52 -14.70 5.20
C ALA A 464 -0.56 -14.50 3.67
N ALA A 465 0.60 -14.46 3.00
CA ALA A 465 0.68 -14.35 1.54
C ALA A 465 0.20 -15.63 0.84
N ARG A 466 0.67 -16.81 1.30
CA ARG A 466 0.24 -18.13 0.82
C ARG A 466 -1.24 -18.42 1.07
N ILE A 467 -1.78 -17.90 2.17
CA ILE A 467 -3.21 -17.93 2.50
C ILE A 467 -4.04 -17.30 1.38
N ALA A 468 -3.63 -16.13 0.85
CA ALA A 468 -4.38 -15.42 -0.18
C ALA A 468 -4.34 -16.13 -1.55
N GLU A 469 -3.24 -16.83 -1.86
CA GLU A 469 -3.07 -17.64 -3.09
C GLU A 469 -4.06 -18.81 -3.16
N HIS A 470 -4.37 -19.45 -2.04
CA HIS A 470 -5.30 -20.60 -1.99
C HIS A 470 -6.79 -20.24 -2.08
N VAL A 471 -7.13 -18.94 -2.13
CA VAL A 471 -8.51 -18.43 -2.27
C VAL A 471 -8.96 -18.45 -3.75
N GLU A 472 -8.04 -18.60 -4.70
CA GLU A 472 -8.24 -18.22 -6.11
C GLU A 472 -9.03 -19.23 -6.98
N HIS A 473 -9.49 -20.36 -6.42
CA HIS A 473 -10.21 -21.40 -7.18
C HIS A 473 -11.67 -21.59 -6.76
N LYS A 474 -12.59 -20.94 -7.50
CA LYS A 474 -14.03 -21.26 -7.69
C LYS A 474 -14.79 -21.83 -6.47
N ALA A 475 -14.49 -21.36 -5.26
CA ALA A 475 -15.08 -21.83 -4.03
C ALA A 475 -16.02 -20.76 -3.46
N GLY A 476 -17.27 -21.12 -3.15
CA GLY A 476 -18.20 -20.19 -2.48
C GLY A 476 -17.63 -19.71 -1.14
N ALA A 477 -17.98 -18.49 -0.72
CA ALA A 477 -17.36 -17.78 0.41
C ALA A 477 -17.17 -18.64 1.68
N ARG A 478 -18.14 -19.50 2.02
CA ARG A 478 -18.10 -20.40 3.19
C ARG A 478 -16.99 -21.46 3.13
N ALA A 479 -16.61 -21.92 1.93
CA ALA A 479 -15.50 -22.85 1.73
C ALA A 479 -14.13 -22.15 1.80
N VAL A 480 -14.07 -20.86 1.42
CA VAL A 480 -12.90 -20.01 1.66
C VAL A 480 -12.71 -19.77 3.16
N GLU A 481 -13.77 -19.39 3.88
CA GLU A 481 -13.76 -19.23 5.35
C GLU A 481 -13.27 -20.50 6.06
N GLY A 482 -13.80 -21.68 5.69
CA GLY A 482 -13.41 -22.96 6.29
C GLY A 482 -11.95 -23.36 6.05
N LYS A 483 -11.42 -23.14 4.83
CA LYS A 483 -9.99 -23.34 4.52
C LYS A 483 -9.10 -22.37 5.29
N LEU A 484 -9.51 -21.11 5.37
CA LEU A 484 -8.78 -20.06 6.09
C LEU A 484 -8.72 -20.35 7.60
N ALA A 485 -9.83 -20.78 8.21
CA ALA A 485 -9.87 -21.18 9.62
C ALA A 485 -8.89 -22.33 9.93
N LYS A 486 -8.81 -23.35 9.06
CA LYS A 486 -7.85 -24.46 9.23
C LYS A 486 -6.40 -23.99 9.13
N LEU A 487 -6.08 -23.14 8.13
CA LEU A 487 -4.76 -22.52 7.99
C LEU A 487 -4.38 -21.65 9.20
N LEU A 488 -5.33 -20.93 9.78
CA LEU A 488 -5.12 -20.15 11.01
C LEU A 488 -4.75 -21.05 12.20
N ILE A 489 -5.39 -22.21 12.36
CA ILE A 489 -5.05 -23.19 13.41
C ILE A 489 -3.65 -23.79 13.19
N ASP A 490 -3.33 -24.17 11.96
CA ASP A 490 -2.01 -24.73 11.60
C ASP A 490 -0.87 -23.71 11.82
N VAL A 491 -1.12 -22.42 11.54
CA VAL A 491 -0.21 -21.32 11.89
C VAL A 491 -0.12 -21.16 13.39
N ALA A 492 -1.24 -21.01 14.10
CA ALA A 492 -1.27 -20.78 15.56
C ALA A 492 -0.51 -21.86 16.33
N ARG A 493 -0.71 -23.14 15.97
CA ARG A 493 0.05 -24.28 16.52
C ARG A 493 1.55 -24.12 16.30
N SER A 494 1.96 -23.88 15.05
CA SER A 494 3.38 -23.74 14.69
C SER A 494 4.04 -22.54 15.40
N GLN A 495 3.30 -21.44 15.59
CA GLN A 495 3.77 -20.31 16.40
C GLN A 495 3.90 -20.65 17.89
N ALA A 496 2.92 -21.33 18.48
CA ALA A 496 2.97 -21.72 19.89
C ALA A 496 4.21 -22.58 20.19
N VAL A 497 4.53 -23.54 19.31
CA VAL A 497 5.74 -24.39 19.41
C VAL A 497 7.02 -23.56 19.31
N ALA A 498 7.10 -22.69 18.30
CA ALA A 498 8.28 -21.85 18.11
C ALA A 498 8.49 -20.89 19.30
N VAL A 499 7.43 -20.22 19.77
CA VAL A 499 7.48 -19.34 20.95
C VAL A 499 7.95 -20.14 22.17
N PHE A 500 7.33 -21.31 22.43
CA PHE A 500 7.71 -22.15 23.57
C PHE A 500 9.19 -22.57 23.53
N GLY A 501 9.67 -23.05 22.38
CA GLY A 501 11.08 -23.42 22.18
C GLY A 501 12.03 -22.25 22.39
N ASN A 502 11.76 -21.09 21.78
CA ASN A 502 12.58 -19.89 21.97
C ASN A 502 12.57 -19.42 23.43
N VAL A 503 11.40 -19.34 24.09
CA VAL A 503 11.23 -18.85 25.47
C VAL A 503 11.97 -19.75 26.46
N VAL A 504 11.70 -21.06 26.44
CA VAL A 504 12.28 -22.01 27.41
C VAL A 504 13.80 -22.06 27.30
N ALA A 505 14.33 -22.18 26.08
CA ALA A 505 15.78 -22.19 25.87
C ALA A 505 16.43 -20.84 26.24
N ALA A 506 15.80 -19.71 25.89
CA ALA A 506 16.35 -18.40 26.22
C ALA A 506 16.40 -18.14 27.73
N VAL A 507 15.36 -18.51 28.49
CA VAL A 507 15.35 -18.42 29.95
C VAL A 507 16.45 -19.29 30.55
N ILE A 508 16.48 -20.59 30.20
CA ILE A 508 17.45 -21.54 30.78
C ILE A 508 18.89 -21.08 30.51
N VAL A 509 19.22 -20.73 29.27
CA VAL A 509 20.58 -20.32 28.89
C VAL A 509 20.96 -18.99 29.53
N ALA A 510 20.05 -18.01 29.61
CA ALA A 510 20.32 -16.75 30.29
C ALA A 510 20.54 -16.94 31.80
N SER A 511 19.71 -17.76 32.45
CA SER A 511 19.87 -18.08 33.88
C SER A 511 21.17 -18.83 34.16
N LEU A 512 21.53 -19.83 33.34
CA LEU A 512 22.81 -20.54 33.46
C LEU A 512 24.00 -19.61 33.22
N ALA A 513 23.93 -18.70 32.25
CA ALA A 513 24.97 -17.71 32.00
C ALA A 513 25.11 -16.72 33.17
N ALA A 514 23.99 -16.23 33.72
CA ALA A 514 23.99 -15.36 34.90
C ALA A 514 24.63 -16.04 36.12
N ALA A 515 24.25 -17.30 36.39
CA ALA A 515 24.79 -18.09 37.47
C ALA A 515 26.30 -18.37 37.28
N ALA A 516 26.72 -18.72 36.06
CA ALA A 516 28.11 -18.99 35.74
C ALA A 516 29.00 -17.73 35.82
N VAL A 517 28.47 -16.54 35.51
CA VAL A 517 29.15 -15.26 35.74
C VAL A 517 29.26 -15.02 37.24
N SER A 518 28.14 -15.06 37.98
CA SER A 518 28.10 -14.79 39.42
C SER A 518 29.04 -15.72 40.23
N ALA A 519 29.06 -17.01 39.90
CA ALA A 519 29.96 -17.98 40.53
C ALA A 519 31.46 -17.75 40.23
N ARG A 520 31.80 -17.02 39.15
CA ARG A 520 33.19 -16.70 38.78
C ARG A 520 33.66 -15.33 39.27
N THR A 521 32.76 -14.36 39.36
CA THR A 521 33.09 -12.97 39.76
C THR A 521 32.78 -12.68 41.24
N GLY A 522 31.97 -13.52 41.89
CA GLY A 522 31.42 -13.25 43.23
C GLY A 522 30.36 -12.15 43.26
N ALA A 523 29.93 -11.63 42.10
CA ALA A 523 28.99 -10.52 41.97
C ALA A 523 27.91 -10.85 40.91
N PRO A 524 26.64 -10.44 41.11
CA PRO A 524 25.57 -10.74 40.17
C PRO A 524 25.83 -10.09 38.81
N MET A 525 25.36 -10.75 37.73
CA MET A 525 25.59 -10.28 36.35
C MET A 525 24.85 -8.97 36.03
N LEU A 526 23.73 -8.73 36.70
CA LEU A 526 23.05 -7.43 36.76
C LEU A 526 23.12 -6.92 38.20
N ASP A 527 23.35 -5.62 38.36
CA ASP A 527 23.17 -4.95 39.64
C ASP A 527 21.66 -4.85 39.98
N ALA A 528 21.34 -4.47 41.22
CA ALA A 528 19.95 -4.36 41.67
C ALA A 528 19.12 -3.40 40.80
N HIS A 529 19.72 -2.30 40.32
CA HIS A 529 19.05 -1.36 39.42
C HIS A 529 18.82 -1.97 38.02
N GLY A 530 19.81 -2.67 37.46
CA GLY A 530 19.68 -3.39 36.19
C GLY A 530 18.63 -4.50 36.23
N ALA A 531 18.58 -5.29 37.29
CA ALA A 531 17.56 -6.33 37.48
C ALA A 531 16.16 -5.73 37.64
N ALA A 532 16.01 -4.71 38.50
CA ALA A 532 14.75 -3.98 38.67
C ALA A 532 14.27 -3.33 37.36
N TYR A 533 15.19 -2.78 36.55
CA TYR A 533 14.87 -2.26 35.22
C TYR A 533 14.31 -3.37 34.30
N GLN A 534 14.93 -4.55 34.26
CA GLN A 534 14.41 -5.66 33.43
C GLN A 534 12.99 -6.04 33.86
N PHE A 535 12.75 -6.26 35.16
CA PHE A 535 11.42 -6.61 35.67
C PHE A 535 10.38 -5.52 35.42
N LYS A 536 10.68 -4.25 35.73
CA LYS A 536 9.81 -3.10 35.43
C LYS A 536 9.43 -3.07 33.96
N SER A 537 10.37 -3.40 33.08
CA SER A 537 10.19 -3.39 31.63
C SER A 537 9.42 -4.58 31.05
N LEU A 538 9.04 -5.56 31.87
CA LEU A 538 8.08 -6.61 31.54
C LEU A 538 6.66 -6.27 31.98
N GLN A 539 6.48 -5.37 32.95
CA GLN A 539 5.18 -5.08 33.53
C GLN A 539 4.23 -4.42 32.50
N PRO A 540 3.04 -4.99 32.23
CA PRO A 540 2.17 -4.53 31.15
C PRO A 540 1.15 -3.46 31.57
N PHE A 541 0.89 -3.33 32.88
CA PHE A 541 -0.13 -2.43 33.42
C PHE A 541 0.45 -1.13 33.99
N THR A 542 1.73 -1.12 34.36
CA THR A 542 2.44 0.03 34.93
C THR A 542 3.36 0.73 33.92
N GLN A 543 3.65 0.09 32.79
CA GLN A 543 4.50 0.59 31.72
C GLN A 543 3.83 0.34 30.36
N PRO A 544 4.13 1.13 29.31
CA PRO A 544 3.64 0.93 27.94
C PRO A 544 4.25 -0.31 27.22
N THR A 545 4.59 -1.36 27.96
CA THR A 545 5.24 -2.59 27.49
C THR A 545 4.49 -3.27 26.34
N LEU A 546 3.15 -3.31 26.39
CA LEU A 546 2.35 -3.89 25.30
C LEU A 546 2.28 -2.98 24.05
N TRP A 547 2.42 -1.66 24.22
CA TRP A 547 2.57 -0.74 23.09
C TRP A 547 3.93 -0.96 22.39
N TYR A 548 5.00 -1.10 23.17
CA TYR A 548 6.33 -1.47 22.65
C TYR A 548 6.36 -2.89 22.04
N ALA A 549 5.50 -3.80 22.51
CA ALA A 549 5.28 -5.11 21.89
C ALA A 549 4.55 -5.01 20.54
N ALA A 550 3.60 -4.08 20.41
CA ALA A 550 2.94 -3.79 19.15
C ALA A 550 3.93 -3.19 18.13
N ILE A 551 4.83 -2.31 18.54
CA ILE A 551 5.92 -1.78 17.68
C ILE A 551 6.82 -2.92 17.17
N ALA A 552 7.19 -3.89 18.03
CA ALA A 552 7.90 -5.10 17.57
C ALA A 552 7.08 -5.88 16.52
N GLY A 553 5.76 -6.02 16.72
CA GLY A 553 4.85 -6.64 15.76
C GLY A 553 4.81 -5.93 14.40
N VAL A 554 4.85 -4.59 14.39
CA VAL A 554 4.97 -3.80 13.15
C VAL A 554 6.31 -4.08 12.46
N TRP A 555 7.43 -4.09 13.19
CA TRP A 555 8.74 -4.36 12.60
C TRP A 555 8.92 -5.80 12.09
N LEU A 556 8.28 -6.79 12.74
CA LEU A 556 8.19 -8.16 12.24
C LEU A 556 7.46 -8.22 10.89
N PHE A 557 6.34 -7.52 10.77
CA PHE A 557 5.61 -7.39 9.51
C PHE A 557 6.44 -6.67 8.42
N CYS A 558 7.11 -5.56 8.77
CA CYS A 558 8.02 -4.86 7.86
C CYS A 558 9.19 -5.75 7.39
N SER A 559 9.76 -6.58 8.28
CA SER A 559 10.80 -7.57 7.93
C SER A 559 10.31 -8.56 6.85
N GLY A 560 9.05 -8.97 6.90
CA GLY A 560 8.43 -9.79 5.85
C GLY A 560 8.40 -9.08 4.48
N ILE A 561 7.94 -7.83 4.44
CA ILE A 561 7.95 -7.01 3.21
C ILE A 561 9.37 -6.81 2.67
N ILE A 562 10.33 -6.51 3.56
CA ILE A 562 11.73 -6.32 3.21
C ILE A 562 12.31 -7.63 2.64
N SER A 563 11.96 -8.77 3.23
CA SER A 563 12.38 -10.09 2.71
C SER A 563 11.87 -10.29 1.28
N GLY A 564 10.56 -10.10 1.03
CA GLY A 564 9.98 -10.22 -0.31
C GLY A 564 10.58 -9.24 -1.33
N PHE A 565 10.87 -8.00 -0.93
CA PHE A 565 11.56 -7.03 -1.79
C PHE A 565 12.96 -7.48 -2.20
N TYR A 566 13.73 -8.05 -1.26
CA TYR A 566 15.09 -8.50 -1.51
C TYR A 566 15.15 -9.83 -2.29
N ASP A 567 14.24 -10.78 -2.05
CA ASP A 567 14.08 -11.98 -2.90
C ASP A 567 13.76 -11.56 -4.35
N ASN A 568 12.75 -10.71 -4.53
CA ASN A 568 12.38 -10.14 -5.83
C ASN A 568 13.53 -9.38 -6.52
N ARG A 569 14.37 -8.70 -5.73
CA ARG A 569 15.59 -8.03 -6.21
C ARG A 569 16.68 -9.03 -6.64
N ALA A 570 16.77 -10.20 -6.00
CA ALA A 570 17.70 -11.25 -6.39
C ALA A 570 17.40 -11.76 -7.81
N ASP A 571 16.13 -12.02 -8.09
CA ASP A 571 15.64 -12.41 -9.42
C ASP A 571 15.86 -11.31 -10.44
N TYR A 572 15.36 -10.09 -10.15
CA TYR A 572 15.48 -8.92 -11.02
C TYR A 572 16.93 -8.65 -11.47
N LEU A 573 17.88 -8.71 -10.53
CA LEU A 573 19.30 -8.49 -10.84
C LEU A 573 19.97 -9.69 -11.52
N ASN A 574 19.32 -10.84 -11.63
CA ASN A 574 19.97 -12.13 -11.91
C ASN A 574 21.16 -12.36 -10.96
N LEU A 575 20.94 -12.19 -9.65
CA LEU A 575 21.99 -12.15 -8.63
C LEU A 575 22.93 -13.36 -8.69
N ARG A 576 22.37 -14.55 -8.95
CA ARG A 576 23.11 -15.79 -9.22
C ARG A 576 24.18 -15.63 -10.31
N ARG A 577 23.78 -15.11 -11.48
CA ARG A 577 24.68 -14.87 -12.63
C ARG A 577 25.66 -13.72 -12.37
N ARG A 578 25.26 -12.69 -11.62
CA ARG A 578 26.15 -11.56 -11.28
C ARG A 578 27.26 -11.97 -10.33
N LEU A 579 26.94 -12.71 -9.26
CA LEU A 579 27.93 -13.15 -8.27
C LEU A 579 28.94 -14.14 -8.89
N THR A 580 28.54 -14.95 -9.87
CA THR A 580 29.47 -15.81 -10.61
C THR A 580 30.38 -15.08 -11.60
N VAL A 581 30.16 -13.79 -11.91
CA VAL A 581 31.07 -13.01 -12.76
C VAL A 581 31.77 -11.84 -12.06
N GLN A 582 31.44 -11.58 -10.79
CA GLN A 582 31.90 -10.42 -10.03
C GLN A 582 33.43 -10.42 -9.84
N PRO A 583 34.15 -9.30 -10.11
CA PRO A 583 35.63 -9.30 -10.17
C PRO A 583 36.36 -9.62 -8.86
N LEU A 584 35.82 -9.20 -7.71
CA LEU A 584 36.43 -9.46 -6.40
C LEU A 584 36.25 -10.92 -5.98
N LEU A 585 35.06 -11.50 -6.17
CA LEU A 585 34.79 -12.92 -5.95
C LEU A 585 35.61 -13.80 -6.90
N LYS A 586 35.83 -13.37 -8.15
CA LYS A 586 36.79 -14.02 -9.08
C LYS A 586 38.23 -14.05 -8.54
N ARG A 587 38.65 -13.03 -7.80
CA ARG A 587 40.00 -12.92 -7.22
C ARG A 587 40.15 -13.65 -5.89
N LEU A 588 39.06 -13.80 -5.12
CA LEU A 588 39.07 -14.38 -3.77
C LEU A 588 38.62 -15.84 -3.71
N LEU A 589 37.79 -16.32 -4.63
CA LEU A 589 37.11 -17.63 -4.53
C LEU A 589 37.20 -18.44 -5.83
N PRO A 590 37.45 -19.76 -5.76
CA PRO A 590 37.41 -20.63 -6.93
C PRO A 590 35.96 -20.83 -7.43
N LEU A 591 35.82 -21.23 -8.69
CA LEU A 591 34.56 -21.35 -9.42
C LEU A 591 33.43 -22.03 -8.61
N ARG A 592 33.69 -23.23 -8.09
CA ARG A 592 32.70 -24.03 -7.34
C ARG A 592 32.17 -23.32 -6.09
N LEU A 593 33.05 -22.69 -5.30
CA LEU A 593 32.66 -21.95 -4.10
C LEU A 593 31.86 -20.69 -4.47
N ARG A 594 32.22 -20.03 -5.57
CA ARG A 594 31.53 -18.86 -6.08
C ARG A 594 30.13 -19.19 -6.63
N GLU A 595 29.98 -20.33 -7.32
CA GLU A 595 28.68 -20.86 -7.76
C GLU A 595 27.80 -21.23 -6.58
N TRP A 596 28.33 -21.98 -5.61
CA TRP A 596 27.60 -22.32 -4.37
C TRP A 596 27.16 -21.06 -3.61
N LEU A 597 28.06 -20.08 -3.44
CA LEU A 597 27.74 -18.81 -2.77
C LEU A 597 26.68 -18.01 -3.54
N ALA A 598 26.76 -18.00 -4.87
CA ALA A 598 25.79 -17.33 -5.73
C ALA A 598 24.40 -17.98 -5.65
N ASP A 599 24.33 -19.31 -5.64
CA ASP A 599 23.10 -20.08 -5.46
C ASP A 599 22.51 -19.86 -4.06
N TYR A 600 23.34 -19.92 -3.01
CA TYR A 600 22.92 -19.70 -1.63
C TYR A 600 22.40 -18.28 -1.41
N LEU A 601 23.16 -17.26 -1.82
CA LEU A 601 22.74 -15.87 -1.70
C LEU A 601 21.49 -15.58 -2.53
N HIS A 602 21.36 -16.11 -3.74
CA HIS A 602 20.15 -15.94 -4.55
C HIS A 602 18.89 -16.53 -3.88
N ARG A 603 18.98 -17.73 -3.29
CA ARG A 603 17.84 -18.39 -2.60
C ARG A 603 17.51 -17.79 -1.23
N HIS A 604 18.44 -17.10 -0.59
CA HIS A 604 18.27 -16.58 0.77
C HIS A 604 18.42 -15.07 0.92
N TYR A 605 18.50 -14.30 -0.19
CA TYR A 605 18.82 -12.86 -0.12
C TYR A 605 17.81 -12.08 0.73
N GLY A 606 16.52 -12.30 0.51
CA GLY A 606 15.46 -11.69 1.29
C GLY A 606 15.43 -12.16 2.73
N SER A 607 15.58 -13.46 2.95
CA SER A 607 15.64 -14.01 4.31
C SER A 607 16.78 -13.40 5.13
N LEU A 608 17.98 -13.30 4.57
CA LEU A 608 19.17 -12.71 5.20
C LEU A 608 18.97 -11.21 5.44
N ALA A 609 18.59 -10.44 4.41
CA ALA A 609 18.40 -8.99 4.52
C ALA A 609 17.28 -8.63 5.50
N GLY A 610 16.15 -9.35 5.45
CA GLY A 610 15.03 -9.16 6.35
C GLY A 610 15.35 -9.49 7.81
N ASN A 611 16.14 -10.54 8.07
CA ASN A 611 16.64 -10.86 9.41
C ASN A 611 17.63 -9.80 9.93
N PHE A 612 18.57 -9.36 9.08
CA PHE A 612 19.53 -8.31 9.43
C PHE A 612 18.84 -7.00 9.79
N ILE A 613 17.97 -6.51 8.90
CA ILE A 613 17.27 -5.23 9.09
C ILE A 613 16.30 -5.32 10.27
N PHE A 614 15.67 -6.47 10.52
CA PHE A 614 14.86 -6.66 11.73
C PHE A 614 15.69 -6.48 13.00
N GLY A 615 16.87 -7.10 13.09
CA GLY A 615 17.76 -6.91 14.24
C GLY A 615 18.24 -5.47 14.41
N MET A 616 18.61 -4.80 13.31
CA MET A 616 18.97 -3.38 13.31
C MET A 616 17.81 -2.51 13.83
N LEU A 617 16.57 -2.76 13.40
CA LEU A 617 15.38 -2.04 13.88
C LEU A 617 15.12 -2.27 15.37
N LEU A 618 15.27 -3.52 15.85
CA LEU A 618 15.13 -3.87 17.27
C LEU A 618 16.18 -3.16 18.15
N GLY A 619 17.40 -2.96 17.65
CA GLY A 619 18.47 -2.27 18.40
C GLY A 619 18.39 -0.75 18.36
N MET A 620 18.03 -0.16 17.21
CA MET A 620 18.11 1.30 16.99
C MET A 620 16.82 2.08 17.30
N THR A 621 15.65 1.44 17.40
CA THR A 621 14.38 2.18 17.54
C THR A 621 14.32 3.05 18.80
N GLY A 622 14.92 2.62 19.92
CA GLY A 622 14.98 3.45 21.13
C GLY A 622 15.74 4.77 20.92
N TRP A 623 16.83 4.73 20.15
CA TRP A 623 17.60 5.93 19.79
C TRP A 623 16.82 6.84 18.84
N PHE A 624 16.13 6.29 17.84
CA PHE A 624 15.24 7.09 16.97
C PHE A 624 14.07 7.71 17.76
N GLY A 625 13.55 7.02 18.78
CA GLY A 625 12.58 7.59 19.72
C GLY A 625 13.13 8.83 20.43
N HIS A 626 14.29 8.67 21.07
CA HIS A 626 14.97 9.76 21.77
C HIS A 626 15.27 10.96 20.85
N LEU A 627 15.80 10.72 19.65
CA LEU A 627 16.11 11.76 18.66
C LEU A 627 14.87 12.55 18.21
N LEU A 628 13.71 11.89 18.11
CA LEU A 628 12.46 12.50 17.67
C LEU A 628 11.60 13.04 18.82
N GLY A 629 12.05 12.94 20.07
CA GLY A 629 11.24 13.26 21.26
C GLY A 629 10.01 12.35 21.43
N LEU A 630 10.03 11.15 20.85
CA LEU A 630 8.93 10.18 20.87
C LEU A 630 9.23 9.04 21.86
N PRO A 631 8.25 8.60 22.66
CA PRO A 631 8.40 7.44 23.53
C PRO A 631 8.35 6.14 22.71
N LEU A 632 9.41 5.85 21.96
CA LEU A 632 9.58 4.61 21.19
C LEU A 632 10.59 3.70 21.89
N ASP A 633 10.17 2.47 22.16
CA ASP A 633 10.99 1.37 22.63
C ASP A 633 10.37 0.06 22.09
N ILE A 634 11.07 -1.06 22.21
CA ILE A 634 10.61 -2.34 21.67
C ILE A 634 10.70 -3.47 22.69
N ARG A 635 9.63 -4.27 22.75
CA ARG A 635 9.54 -5.47 23.58
C ARG A 635 9.24 -6.68 22.70
N HIS A 636 10.21 -7.56 22.54
CA HIS A 636 10.08 -8.79 21.75
C HIS A 636 10.24 -10.02 22.65
N VAL A 637 9.30 -10.95 22.55
CA VAL A 637 9.15 -12.09 23.46
C VAL A 637 10.46 -12.84 23.75
N ALA A 638 11.28 -13.11 22.75
CA ALA A 638 12.49 -13.92 22.93
C ALA A 638 13.60 -13.16 23.70
N PHE A 639 13.74 -11.85 23.47
CA PHE A 639 14.63 -11.01 24.27
C PHE A 639 14.09 -10.77 25.68
N SER A 640 12.78 -10.56 25.82
CA SER A 640 12.12 -10.46 27.13
C SER A 640 12.27 -11.74 27.96
N SER A 641 12.30 -12.91 27.31
CA SER A 641 12.59 -14.22 27.94
C SER A 641 14.03 -14.30 28.46
N ALA A 642 15.01 -13.93 27.63
CA ALA A 642 16.42 -13.91 28.06
C ALA A 642 16.65 -12.92 29.21
N ASN A 643 16.10 -11.71 29.11
CA ASN A 643 16.23 -10.69 30.15
C ASN A 643 15.59 -11.12 31.48
N LEU A 644 14.45 -11.85 31.43
CA LEU A 644 13.85 -12.47 32.61
C LEU A 644 14.80 -13.49 33.26
N GLY A 645 15.45 -14.36 32.47
CA GLY A 645 16.44 -15.32 32.98
C GLY A 645 17.64 -14.64 33.65
N TYR A 646 18.19 -13.59 33.03
CA TYR A 646 19.28 -12.80 33.62
C TYR A 646 18.87 -12.10 34.93
N ALA A 647 17.68 -11.49 34.96
CA ALA A 647 17.19 -10.74 36.12
C ALA A 647 16.82 -11.67 37.30
N ALA A 648 16.13 -12.79 37.03
CA ALA A 648 15.67 -13.71 38.07
C ALA A 648 16.81 -14.35 38.87
N VAL A 649 17.95 -14.63 38.22
CA VAL A 649 19.15 -15.14 38.90
C VAL A 649 19.92 -14.03 39.62
N SER A 650 19.95 -12.81 39.07
CA SER A 650 20.71 -11.69 39.66
C SER A 650 20.04 -11.07 40.89
N ASP A 651 18.71 -11.10 40.95
CA ASP A 651 17.89 -10.53 42.04
C ASP A 651 17.46 -11.59 43.08
N HIS A 652 17.77 -12.87 42.85
CA HIS A 652 17.26 -14.01 43.63
C HIS A 652 15.72 -14.02 43.78
N SER A 653 15.01 -13.55 42.75
CA SER A 653 13.58 -13.30 42.80
C SER A 653 12.76 -14.57 43.08
N GLY A 654 11.75 -14.46 43.96
CA GLY A 654 10.92 -15.60 44.35
C GLY A 654 10.16 -16.24 43.18
N PHE A 655 9.96 -17.57 43.25
CA PHE A 655 9.38 -18.37 42.15
C PHE A 655 8.04 -17.86 41.61
N LEU A 656 7.14 -17.39 42.49
CA LEU A 656 5.86 -16.80 42.07
C LEU A 656 6.03 -15.49 41.28
N TYR A 657 7.02 -14.67 41.62
CA TYR A 657 7.33 -13.43 40.89
C TYR A 657 7.95 -13.73 39.53
N PHE A 658 8.81 -14.76 39.44
CA PHE A 658 9.30 -15.28 38.17
C PHE A 658 8.14 -15.77 37.27
N LEU A 659 7.22 -16.59 37.80
CA LEU A 659 6.05 -17.07 37.03
C LEU A 659 5.14 -15.92 36.54
N LEU A 660 4.91 -14.91 37.38
CA LEU A 660 4.14 -13.72 36.99
C LEU A 660 4.81 -12.96 35.83
N ASN A 661 6.12 -12.73 35.92
CA ASN A 661 6.87 -12.09 34.84
C ASN A 661 6.95 -12.96 33.58
N LEU A 662 7.01 -14.29 33.71
CA LEU A 662 6.91 -15.21 32.58
C LEU A 662 5.55 -15.09 31.87
N ALA A 663 4.46 -14.94 32.61
CA ALA A 663 3.14 -14.66 32.03
C ALA A 663 3.11 -13.32 31.28
N PHE A 664 3.79 -12.27 31.79
CA PHE A 664 3.94 -11.01 31.07
C PHE A 664 4.77 -11.15 29.78
N VAL A 665 5.87 -11.93 29.81
CA VAL A 665 6.65 -12.28 28.61
C VAL A 665 5.79 -12.98 27.55
N LEU A 666 4.94 -13.91 27.95
CA LEU A 666 4.01 -14.59 27.03
C LEU A 666 2.97 -13.61 26.45
N MET A 667 2.49 -12.63 27.22
CA MET A 667 1.59 -11.59 26.71
C MET A 667 2.27 -10.63 25.73
N ILE A 668 3.56 -10.29 25.93
CA ILE A 668 4.39 -9.58 24.94
C ILE A 668 4.41 -10.38 23.63
N GLY A 669 4.64 -11.70 23.70
CA GLY A 669 4.62 -12.59 22.54
C GLY A 669 3.27 -12.67 21.82
N ALA A 670 2.18 -12.72 22.58
CA ALA A 670 0.83 -12.68 22.02
C ALA A 670 0.58 -11.38 21.24
N VAL A 671 1.01 -10.23 21.77
CA VAL A 671 0.88 -8.94 21.06
C VAL A 671 1.80 -8.85 19.85
N ASN A 672 3.07 -9.28 19.96
CA ASN A 672 3.99 -9.36 18.82
C ASN A 672 3.35 -10.15 17.66
N LEU A 673 2.73 -11.29 17.99
CA LEU A 673 2.10 -12.21 17.05
C LEU A 673 0.83 -11.63 16.42
N VAL A 674 -0.12 -11.16 17.24
CA VAL A 674 -1.42 -10.65 16.76
C VAL A 674 -1.24 -9.44 15.85
N VAL A 675 -0.33 -8.52 16.20
CA VAL A 675 -0.09 -7.30 15.42
C VAL A 675 0.58 -7.63 14.09
N SER A 676 1.65 -8.43 14.09
CA SER A 676 2.38 -8.78 12.85
C SER A 676 1.50 -9.57 11.88
N PHE A 677 0.75 -10.55 12.39
CA PHE A 677 -0.14 -11.37 11.58
C PHE A 677 -1.32 -10.58 11.02
N SER A 678 -1.97 -9.74 11.83
CA SER A 678 -3.14 -8.95 11.38
C SER A 678 -2.78 -7.96 10.26
N LEU A 679 -1.60 -7.34 10.35
CA LEU A 679 -1.08 -6.46 9.30
C LEU A 679 -0.79 -7.24 8.01
N ALA A 680 -0.08 -8.36 8.12
CA ALA A 680 0.25 -9.21 6.98
C ALA A 680 -0.99 -9.75 6.26
N LEU A 681 -1.97 -10.29 7.01
CA LEU A 681 -3.22 -10.79 6.46
C LEU A 681 -4.04 -9.67 5.81
N THR A 682 -4.10 -8.48 6.43
CA THR A 682 -4.80 -7.32 5.84
C THR A 682 -4.19 -6.88 4.51
N VAL A 683 -2.86 -6.92 4.38
CA VAL A 683 -2.17 -6.55 3.13
C VAL A 683 -2.30 -7.64 2.06
N ALA A 684 -2.15 -8.91 2.43
CA ALA A 684 -2.29 -10.04 1.51
C ALA A 684 -3.71 -10.16 0.91
N LEU A 685 -4.76 -9.95 1.71
CA LEU A 685 -6.14 -9.98 1.21
C LEU A 685 -6.45 -8.78 0.30
N ARG A 686 -5.90 -7.60 0.62
CA ARG A 686 -6.06 -6.40 -0.22
C ARG A 686 -5.34 -6.52 -1.56
N SER A 687 -4.15 -7.14 -1.60
CA SER A 687 -3.37 -7.28 -2.84
C SER A 687 -4.13 -8.04 -3.93
N ARG A 688 -4.89 -9.07 -3.54
CA ARG A 688 -5.69 -9.91 -4.46
C ARG A 688 -7.14 -9.44 -4.63
N GLY A 689 -7.48 -8.22 -4.20
CA GLY A 689 -8.83 -7.65 -4.33
C GLY A 689 -9.91 -8.31 -3.45
N THR A 690 -9.61 -9.42 -2.79
CA THR A 690 -10.52 -10.15 -1.91
C THR A 690 -10.93 -9.31 -0.70
N ARG A 691 -12.24 -9.16 -0.49
CA ARG A 691 -12.79 -8.63 0.77
C ARG A 691 -13.28 -9.80 1.60
N ILE A 692 -12.84 -9.92 2.85
CA ILE A 692 -13.59 -10.71 3.84
C ILE A 692 -14.87 -9.93 4.11
N GLU A 693 -16.01 -10.44 3.60
CA GLU A 693 -17.32 -9.79 3.77
C GLU A 693 -17.75 -9.72 5.25
N SER A 694 -17.30 -10.68 6.07
CA SER A 694 -17.60 -10.72 7.50
C SER A 694 -16.45 -11.33 8.31
N LEU A 695 -15.60 -10.47 8.87
CA LEU A 695 -14.50 -10.87 9.75
C LEU A 695 -15.01 -11.59 11.02
N SER A 696 -16.26 -11.35 11.41
CA SER A 696 -16.96 -12.10 12.47
C SER A 696 -17.15 -13.57 12.10
N LYS A 697 -17.67 -13.90 10.91
CA LYS A 697 -17.89 -15.32 10.51
C LYS A 697 -16.60 -16.11 10.44
N LEU A 698 -15.48 -15.45 10.12
CA LEU A 698 -14.16 -16.07 10.18
C LEU A 698 -13.77 -16.43 11.63
N ILE A 699 -14.01 -15.52 12.58
CA ILE A 699 -13.80 -15.77 14.01
C ILE A 699 -14.76 -16.84 14.52
N ASP A 700 -16.03 -16.82 14.10
CA ASP A 700 -17.04 -17.81 14.48
C ASP A 700 -16.67 -19.21 13.98
N THR A 701 -16.24 -19.35 12.72
CA THR A 701 -15.79 -20.64 12.14
C THR A 701 -14.48 -21.12 12.76
N LEU A 702 -13.53 -20.22 13.04
CA LEU A 702 -12.33 -20.53 13.81
C LEU A 702 -12.67 -21.03 15.23
N TRP A 703 -13.58 -20.34 15.93
CA TRP A 703 -14.02 -20.70 17.28
C TRP A 703 -14.76 -22.03 17.32
N LEU A 704 -15.62 -22.30 16.32
CA LEU A 704 -16.27 -23.60 16.16
C LEU A 704 -15.28 -24.73 15.93
N GLN A 705 -14.25 -24.53 15.10
CA GLN A 705 -13.20 -25.53 14.88
C GLN A 705 -12.33 -25.77 16.13
N ILE A 706 -11.97 -24.70 16.86
CA ILE A 706 -11.24 -24.78 18.13
C ILE A 706 -12.08 -25.50 19.19
N LYS A 707 -13.37 -25.18 19.33
CA LYS A 707 -14.28 -25.84 20.27
C LYS A 707 -14.50 -27.32 19.94
N ALA A 708 -14.54 -27.67 18.65
CA ALA A 708 -14.70 -29.04 18.20
C ALA A 708 -13.48 -29.93 18.50
N ASN A 709 -12.26 -29.38 18.46
CA ASN A 709 -11.03 -30.10 18.81
C ASN A 709 -9.98 -29.12 19.40
N PRO A 710 -10.03 -28.81 20.71
CA PRO A 710 -9.10 -27.85 21.32
C PRO A 710 -7.64 -28.33 21.27
N LEU A 711 -7.42 -29.65 21.26
CA LEU A 711 -6.10 -30.25 21.12
C LEU A 711 -5.43 -29.95 19.77
N ASN A 712 -6.18 -29.66 18.69
CA ASN A 712 -5.60 -29.31 17.39
C ASN A 712 -4.82 -27.99 17.40
N LEU A 713 -5.14 -27.09 18.34
CA LEU A 713 -4.46 -25.80 18.51
C LEU A 713 -3.03 -25.98 19.05
N LEU A 714 -2.79 -27.05 19.81
CA LEU A 714 -1.52 -27.30 20.50
C LEU A 714 -0.75 -28.50 19.94
N PHE A 715 -1.43 -29.51 19.37
CA PHE A 715 -0.81 -30.72 18.87
C PHE A 715 -1.35 -31.09 17.48
N PRO A 716 -0.53 -31.71 16.60
CA PRO A 716 -1.00 -32.25 15.33
C PRO A 716 -1.75 -33.57 15.58
N VAL A 717 -3.07 -33.49 15.71
CA VAL A 717 -3.94 -34.69 15.73
C VAL A 717 -4.25 -35.04 14.27
N GLN A 718 -3.90 -36.26 13.86
CA GLN A 718 -4.37 -36.79 12.58
C GLN A 718 -5.87 -37.06 12.68
N PRO A 719 -6.71 -36.71 11.68
CA PRO A 719 -8.05 -37.26 11.62
C PRO A 719 -7.93 -38.79 11.57
N PRO A 720 -8.81 -39.54 12.25
CA PRO A 720 -8.81 -41.00 12.14
C PRO A 720 -8.92 -41.38 10.67
N ALA A 721 -8.10 -42.33 10.23
CA ALA A 721 -8.17 -42.86 8.87
C ALA A 721 -9.62 -43.27 8.60
N ALA A 722 -10.21 -42.78 7.51
CA ALA A 722 -11.57 -43.12 7.15
C ALA A 722 -11.66 -44.64 7.00
N ALA A 723 -12.44 -45.29 7.86
CA ALA A 723 -12.68 -46.72 7.77
C ALA A 723 -13.20 -47.05 6.37
N GLY A 724 -12.64 -48.09 5.75
CA GLY A 724 -12.80 -48.36 4.32
C GLY A 724 -14.26 -48.46 3.91
N GLY A 725 -14.74 -47.47 3.14
CA GLY A 725 -15.96 -47.61 2.37
C GLY A 725 -15.71 -48.59 1.23
N ASN A 726 -16.25 -49.81 1.33
CA ASN A 726 -16.24 -50.79 0.24
C ASN A 726 -17.05 -50.26 -0.95
N GLY A 727 -16.38 -49.49 -1.81
CA GLY A 727 -16.89 -49.10 -3.13
C GLY A 727 -16.75 -50.27 -4.10
N ASN A 728 -17.74 -51.16 -4.12
CA ASN A 728 -17.79 -52.30 -5.04
C ASN A 728 -18.05 -51.82 -6.48
N GLY A 729 -17.01 -51.35 -7.16
CA GLY A 729 -17.04 -50.90 -8.55
C GLY A 729 -16.46 -51.99 -9.47
N GLY A 730 -17.32 -52.70 -10.18
CA GLY A 730 -16.93 -53.82 -11.03
C GLY A 730 -15.98 -53.42 -12.17
N GLY A 731 -14.82 -54.07 -12.23
CA GLY A 731 -13.88 -53.93 -13.34
C GLY A 731 -14.39 -54.64 -14.59
N ALA A 732 -14.97 -53.91 -15.54
CA ALA A 732 -15.19 -54.39 -16.89
C ALA A 732 -13.83 -54.45 -17.62
N ASN A 733 -13.45 -55.65 -18.02
CA ASN A 733 -12.12 -55.98 -18.53
C ASN A 733 -12.01 -55.65 -20.03
N GLY A 734 -11.14 -54.71 -20.41
CA GLY A 734 -10.88 -54.31 -21.79
C GLY A 734 -9.45 -54.61 -22.22
N LYS A 735 -9.17 -55.82 -22.70
CA LYS A 735 -7.87 -56.19 -23.29
C LYS A 735 -7.90 -56.03 -24.82
N ALA A 736 -6.93 -55.26 -25.31
CA ALA A 736 -6.29 -55.25 -26.63
C ALA A 736 -6.80 -56.21 -27.74
N LYS A 737 -7.06 -55.64 -28.91
CA LYS A 737 -6.31 -55.92 -30.16
C LYS A 737 -6.67 -54.90 -31.25
N GLU A 738 -5.66 -54.64 -32.10
CA GLU A 738 -5.64 -53.77 -33.30
C GLU A 738 -5.83 -52.26 -33.09
#